data_AF-A0AAI9PJK1-F1
#
_entry.id   AF-A0AAI9PJK1-F1
#
_cell.length_a   1.000
_cell.length_b   1.000
_cell.length_c   1.000
_cell.angle_alpha   90.00
_cell.angle_beta   90.00
_cell.angle_gamma   90.00
#
_symmetry.space_group_name_H-M   'P 1'
#
loop_
_entity.id
_entity.type
_entity.pdbx_description
1 polymer ?
#
loop_
_entity_poly.entity_id
_entity_poly.type
_entity_poly.pdbx_seq_one_letter_code
_entity_poly.pdbx_strand_id
1 'polypeptide(L)'
;MQQRHLSQSAQSHGHGTRRAHRRNTIAIAVATLGVAACGGFGTNGGGGNAGPNVKPAFISSPIGVKSYDGNTDDLLTAGLGKDGLAAAAPAFANPNAPTAAELRRNAIWANYRAIVDVQAAGGYGSLYGPNVDAKGNVTTGQGKVPGTEYIAFADDGSGRQNVTVMAQVPDGFDVKHPCIISATSSGSRGVYGGIAVGEWGLKHNCAVAYTDKGTGAAPHDLGSDTVPLIDGTRQARAGAGTQAQFAAQPSASQTLAGFNASTPHRLAFKHAHSQQNPEANWGANTLQAIQFTLWAVNDKFGRTNTDGTRQATFTPANVLVIASAISNGGGAAIAAAEQDTGGLIDGVAVGEPNVNLPPTAGVVVKRGGVPVAASGKHLYDYTTIANLYQLCASQDASLGNAPFAKTAGQAALNRCASLAAKKKIAGGSTSAQATSALDALHRAGWEPESDDLFASLSALEVGSSISVTYANAYARASVTDRLCHYSFSSPGSPPQANPVTAPAAALAGLFSTGNGIPPTTAVTLMNDANPSGAMRDFASISPSTKLADGNVDGALCLRGLLDTRNPALMTGIGQTYRTGNLGGRPSVIVQGRSDGLLPVNHTSRPYLGLNKHVEGASSRLSYIEVTNGQHFDGFIDVIPGYAKRYIPMHVYVNRALDAVYANLRDGTPLPPSQVVRTTPRGGADTDTVGPRIQPSNVPPIAATPAAGDAITVTGSTVDVPN
;
A
#
# COMPACT_ATOMS: atom_id res chain seq x y z
N MET A 1 0.83 8.76 -64.16
CA MET A 1 0.11 9.84 -64.86
C MET A 1 -0.14 10.93 -63.84
N GLN A 2 0.79 11.87 -63.74
CA GLN A 2 0.80 13.19 -64.42
C GLN A 2 0.08 14.22 -63.55
N GLN A 3 0.82 14.96 -62.71
CA GLN A 3 1.66 16.14 -63.03
C GLN A 3 0.84 17.42 -63.16
N ARG A 4 1.37 18.49 -62.56
CA ARG A 4 1.73 19.81 -63.14
C ARG A 4 1.82 20.81 -61.97
N HIS A 5 2.71 21.79 -61.89
CA HIS A 5 3.85 22.27 -62.69
C HIS A 5 4.58 23.36 -61.85
N LEU A 6 5.92 23.44 -61.87
CA LEU A 6 6.75 24.55 -62.44
C LEU A 6 6.57 25.92 -61.74
N SER A 7 7.55 26.80 -61.52
CA SER A 7 8.90 27.10 -62.04
C SER A 7 9.36 28.38 -61.26
N GLN A 8 10.62 28.80 -61.05
CA GLN A 8 11.65 29.41 -61.93
C GLN A 8 12.50 30.28 -60.95
N SER A 9 13.80 30.06 -60.73
CA SER A 9 14.98 30.68 -61.36
C SER A 9 15.11 32.22 -61.33
N ALA A 10 16.26 32.71 -60.82
CA ALA A 10 17.15 33.77 -61.38
C ALA A 10 17.88 34.53 -60.23
N GLN A 11 19.19 34.35 -60.06
CA GLN A 11 20.28 35.21 -60.57
C GLN A 11 20.34 36.63 -59.95
N SER A 12 21.44 36.98 -59.26
CA SER A 12 22.54 37.78 -59.84
C SER A 12 23.42 38.48 -58.77
N HIS A 13 24.73 38.44 -59.04
CA HIS A 13 25.81 39.42 -58.82
C HIS A 13 25.87 40.37 -57.61
N GLY A 14 27.09 40.49 -57.05
CA GLY A 14 27.53 41.74 -56.40
C GLY A 14 28.78 41.61 -55.54
N HIS A 15 29.94 41.98 -56.10
CA HIS A 15 31.26 42.09 -55.45
C HIS A 15 31.31 43.06 -54.25
N GLY A 16 32.30 42.85 -53.36
CA GLY A 16 33.05 44.01 -52.82
C GLY A 16 33.44 43.96 -51.35
N THR A 17 34.51 43.21 -51.06
CA THR A 17 35.53 43.39 -50.00
C THR A 17 35.42 44.58 -49.03
N ARG A 18 35.60 44.35 -47.73
CA ARG A 18 36.72 44.92 -46.93
C ARG A 18 36.78 44.44 -45.46
N ARG A 19 37.95 43.90 -45.13
CA ARG A 19 38.80 44.13 -43.94
C ARG A 19 38.43 43.56 -42.56
N ALA A 20 39.39 42.75 -42.11
CA ALA A 20 40.11 42.82 -40.84
C ALA A 20 39.49 42.14 -39.61
N HIS A 21 39.98 40.93 -39.37
CA HIS A 21 40.04 40.30 -38.06
C HIS A 21 40.86 41.14 -37.06
N ARG A 22 40.28 41.40 -35.89
CA ARG A 22 40.96 41.23 -34.58
C ARG A 22 39.95 41.20 -33.43
N ARG A 23 39.91 40.04 -32.77
CA ARG A 23 39.78 39.77 -31.31
C ARG A 23 39.32 40.93 -30.42
N ASN A 24 38.22 40.73 -29.68
CA ASN A 24 38.29 40.53 -28.23
C ASN A 24 36.94 40.20 -27.57
N THR A 25 37.04 39.26 -26.62
CA THR A 25 36.29 39.13 -25.35
C THR A 25 34.78 38.96 -25.37
N ILE A 26 34.34 37.72 -25.16
CA ILE A 26 33.17 37.42 -24.33
C ILE A 26 33.67 36.64 -23.11
N ALA A 27 33.35 37.16 -21.93
CA ALA A 27 33.76 36.67 -20.63
C ALA A 27 33.16 35.29 -20.34
N ILE A 28 34.02 34.31 -20.08
CA ILE A 28 33.67 33.04 -19.45
C ILE A 28 33.71 33.29 -17.95
N ALA A 29 32.53 33.33 -17.32
CA ALA A 29 32.43 33.30 -15.87
C ALA A 29 32.65 31.85 -15.40
N VAL A 30 33.82 31.63 -14.80
CA VAL A 30 34.18 30.42 -14.07
C VAL A 30 33.33 30.37 -12.81
N ALA A 31 32.33 29.48 -12.77
CA ALA A 31 31.69 29.07 -11.53
C ALA A 31 32.37 27.78 -11.05
N THR A 32 33.03 27.90 -9.92
CA THR A 32 33.74 26.87 -9.19
C THR A 32 32.83 25.68 -8.90
N LEU A 33 33.15 24.54 -9.51
CA LEU A 33 32.67 23.22 -9.13
C LEU A 33 33.13 22.90 -7.69
N GLY A 34 32.22 23.12 -6.73
CA GLY A 34 32.30 22.46 -5.44
C GLY A 34 31.96 21.00 -5.60
N VAL A 35 32.99 20.15 -5.63
CA VAL A 35 32.85 18.69 -5.50
C VAL A 35 32.32 18.42 -4.09
N ALA A 36 30.99 18.32 -3.95
CA ALA A 36 30.39 17.69 -2.79
C ALA A 36 30.62 16.18 -2.92
N ALA A 37 31.36 15.63 -1.96
CA ALA A 37 31.82 14.25 -1.96
C ALA A 37 30.66 13.26 -2.18
N CYS A 38 30.79 12.44 -3.22
CA CYS A 38 30.08 11.18 -3.34
C CYS A 38 30.45 10.33 -2.12
N GLY A 39 29.46 9.99 -1.29
CA GLY A 39 29.59 8.92 -0.30
C GLY A 39 29.68 7.59 -1.03
N GLY A 40 30.86 7.28 -1.55
CA GLY A 40 31.18 5.99 -2.15
C GLY A 40 31.26 4.94 -1.05
N PHE A 41 30.38 3.94 -1.12
CA PHE A 41 30.57 2.68 -0.41
C PHE A 41 31.75 1.95 -1.06
N GLY A 42 32.95 2.22 -0.55
CA GLY A 42 34.17 1.53 -0.95
C GLY A 42 34.20 0.13 -0.34
N THR A 43 34.03 -0.88 -1.18
CA THR A 43 34.41 -2.26 -0.85
C THR A 43 35.93 -2.35 -0.90
N ASN A 44 36.58 -2.43 0.27
CA ASN A 44 37.90 -3.04 0.39
C ASN A 44 38.01 -3.71 1.76
N GLY A 45 38.20 -5.03 1.73
CA GLY A 45 38.41 -5.86 2.90
C GLY A 45 39.68 -5.48 3.66
N GLY A 46 39.52 -5.25 4.94
CA GLY A 46 40.60 -4.96 5.89
C GLY A 46 39.97 -4.47 7.19
N GLY A 47 39.99 -5.30 8.24
CA GLY A 47 39.35 -4.99 9.51
C GLY A 47 39.84 -3.69 10.13
N GLY A 48 38.90 -2.85 10.58
CA GLY A 48 39.16 -1.78 11.54
C GLY A 48 39.26 -0.36 10.99
N ASN A 49 38.18 0.15 10.37
CA ASN A 49 37.54 1.41 10.77
C ASN A 49 36.39 1.75 9.81
N ALA A 50 35.18 1.35 10.17
CA ALA A 50 34.00 1.99 9.62
C ALA A 50 34.03 3.48 10.01
N GLY A 51 33.64 4.37 9.10
CA GLY A 51 33.60 5.81 9.37
C GLY A 51 32.57 6.18 10.45
N PRO A 52 32.49 7.47 10.81
CA PRO A 52 31.48 7.98 11.75
C PRO A 52 30.06 7.57 11.34
N ASN A 53 29.20 7.30 12.33
CA ASN A 53 27.78 7.07 12.10
C ASN A 53 27.08 8.39 11.75
N VAL A 54 27.05 8.73 10.46
CA VAL A 54 26.47 9.98 9.98
C VAL A 54 24.97 9.81 9.76
N LYS A 55 24.17 10.73 10.30
CA LYS A 55 22.73 10.81 10.05
C LYS A 55 22.48 10.95 8.54
N PRO A 56 21.59 10.15 7.92
CA PRO A 56 21.29 10.29 6.50
C PRO A 56 20.76 11.69 6.15
N ALA A 57 21.22 12.24 5.01
CA ALA A 57 20.95 13.64 4.63
C ALA A 57 19.46 13.95 4.36
N PHE A 58 18.67 12.95 3.95
CA PHE A 58 17.22 13.11 3.75
C PHE A 58 16.44 13.21 5.07
N ILE A 59 17.06 12.97 6.23
CA ILE A 59 16.41 13.17 7.53
C ILE A 59 16.48 14.65 7.91
N SER A 60 15.44 15.38 7.52
CA SER A 60 15.34 16.84 7.65
C SER A 60 14.70 17.31 8.96
N SER A 61 13.97 16.44 9.67
CA SER A 61 13.37 16.76 10.97
C SER A 61 14.29 16.40 12.14
N PRO A 62 14.02 16.92 13.35
CA PRO A 62 14.51 16.31 14.58
C PRO A 62 14.11 14.82 14.64
N ILE A 63 14.98 14.01 15.22
CA ILE A 63 14.73 12.58 15.44
C ILE A 63 14.12 12.42 16.82
N GLY A 64 12.88 11.92 16.88
CA GLY A 64 12.28 11.48 18.13
C GLY A 64 12.87 10.14 18.54
N VAL A 65 13.31 10.01 19.78
CA VAL A 65 13.86 8.76 20.35
C VAL A 65 13.12 8.44 21.64
N LYS A 66 12.55 7.24 21.73
CA LYS A 66 11.84 6.76 22.93
C LYS A 66 12.25 5.33 23.26
N SER A 67 12.55 5.07 24.53
CA SER A 67 12.82 3.73 25.04
C SER A 67 11.61 3.17 25.79
N TYR A 68 11.37 1.88 25.63
CA TYR A 68 10.23 1.16 26.18
C TYR A 68 10.70 -0.05 26.98
N ASP A 69 10.09 -0.26 28.15
CA ASP A 69 10.54 -1.21 29.18
C ASP A 69 10.14 -2.67 28.93
N GLY A 70 9.25 -2.93 27.98
CA GLY A 70 8.70 -4.26 27.72
C GLY A 70 7.63 -4.70 28.73
N ASN A 71 7.26 -3.83 29.68
CA ASN A 71 6.29 -4.09 30.74
C ASN A 71 5.06 -3.19 30.60
N THR A 72 5.22 -1.88 30.84
CA THR A 72 4.15 -0.88 30.76
C THR A 72 3.93 -0.40 29.33
N ASP A 73 4.98 -0.44 28.51
CA ASP A 73 4.97 -0.10 27.09
C ASP A 73 6.05 -0.92 26.38
N ASP A 74 5.89 -1.16 25.08
CA ASP A 74 6.80 -1.99 24.31
C ASP A 74 6.76 -1.63 22.81
N LEU A 75 7.72 -2.12 22.04
CA LEU A 75 7.84 -1.82 20.61
C LEU A 75 6.67 -2.38 19.79
N LEU A 76 6.20 -3.60 20.11
CA LEU A 76 5.24 -4.33 19.28
C LEU A 76 3.80 -4.01 19.65
N THR A 77 3.48 -3.97 20.94
CA THR A 77 2.09 -3.95 21.41
C THR A 77 1.71 -2.68 22.16
N ALA A 78 2.64 -1.74 22.33
CA ALA A 78 2.45 -0.53 23.14
C ALA A 78 1.95 -0.79 24.57
N GLY A 79 2.42 -1.88 25.18
CA GLY A 79 2.06 -2.35 26.51
C GLY A 79 0.80 -3.23 26.58
N LEU A 80 0.12 -3.47 25.46
CA LEU A 80 -1.14 -4.22 25.42
C LEU A 80 -0.96 -5.74 25.58
N GLY A 81 0.14 -6.28 25.08
CA GLY A 81 0.35 -7.71 24.93
C GLY A 81 -0.61 -8.36 23.94
N LYS A 82 -0.46 -9.68 23.78
CA LYS A 82 -1.40 -10.53 23.03
C LYS A 82 -2.85 -10.24 23.41
N ASP A 83 -3.16 -10.25 24.69
CA ASP A 83 -4.56 -10.20 25.13
C ASP A 83 -5.16 -8.81 24.92
N GLY A 84 -4.38 -7.74 25.11
CA GLY A 84 -4.84 -6.38 24.86
C GLY A 84 -5.04 -6.06 23.37
N LEU A 85 -4.28 -6.69 22.46
CA LEU A 85 -4.51 -6.57 21.02
C LEU A 85 -5.82 -7.26 20.57
N ALA A 86 -6.18 -8.37 21.21
CA ALA A 86 -7.46 -9.03 20.98
C ALA A 86 -8.65 -8.35 21.68
N ALA A 87 -8.39 -7.54 22.70
CA ALA A 87 -9.40 -6.80 23.46
C ALA A 87 -9.92 -5.56 22.71
N ALA A 88 -10.85 -4.83 23.36
CA ALA A 88 -11.40 -3.57 22.87
C ALA A 88 -10.31 -2.50 22.70
N ALA A 89 -10.55 -1.56 21.78
CA ALA A 89 -9.64 -0.44 21.53
C ALA A 89 -9.36 0.35 22.81
N PRO A 90 -8.09 0.72 23.10
CA PRO A 90 -7.76 1.55 24.25
C PRO A 90 -8.47 2.92 24.16
N ALA A 91 -9.18 3.30 25.22
CA ALA A 91 -9.84 4.61 25.29
C ALA A 91 -8.83 5.74 25.50
N PHE A 92 -9.14 6.91 24.94
CA PHE A 92 -8.43 8.15 25.25
C PHE A 92 -8.99 8.77 26.53
N ALA A 93 -8.12 9.23 27.43
CA ALA A 93 -8.53 9.93 28.64
C ALA A 93 -9.29 11.22 28.30
N ASN A 94 -8.85 11.94 27.27
CA ASN A 94 -9.59 13.04 26.66
C ASN A 94 -9.71 12.80 25.14
N PRO A 95 -10.88 12.34 24.64
CA PRO A 95 -11.07 12.07 23.23
C PRO A 95 -10.87 13.27 22.30
N ASN A 96 -11.01 14.51 22.79
CA ASN A 96 -10.81 15.72 21.98
C ASN A 96 -9.34 16.19 21.95
N ALA A 97 -8.49 15.66 22.83
CA ALA A 97 -7.07 15.98 22.90
C ALA A 97 -6.27 14.76 23.40
N PRO A 98 -6.27 13.65 22.64
CA PRO A 98 -5.48 12.48 22.99
C PRO A 98 -4.00 12.83 22.95
N THR A 99 -3.25 12.28 23.90
CA THR A 99 -1.79 12.44 23.94
C THR A 99 -1.11 11.63 22.83
N ALA A 100 0.10 12.02 22.46
CA ALA A 100 0.93 11.26 21.50
C ALA A 100 1.12 9.79 21.89
N ALA A 101 1.22 9.49 23.20
CA ALA A 101 1.37 8.11 23.69
C ALA A 101 0.07 7.30 23.53
N GLU A 102 -1.08 7.91 23.81
CA GLU A 102 -2.39 7.28 23.59
C GLU A 102 -2.65 7.04 22.11
N LEU A 103 -2.31 8.00 21.24
CA LEU A 103 -2.40 7.86 19.79
C LEU A 103 -1.50 6.74 19.27
N ARG A 104 -0.24 6.68 19.68
CA ARG A 104 0.67 5.57 19.33
C ARG A 104 0.08 4.21 19.73
N ARG A 105 -0.40 4.07 20.97
CA ARG A 105 -0.98 2.81 21.47
C ARG A 105 -2.21 2.40 20.66
N ASN A 106 -3.10 3.34 20.38
CA ASN A 106 -4.30 3.07 19.61
C ASN A 106 -3.97 2.79 18.12
N ALA A 107 -2.97 3.45 17.55
CA ALA A 107 -2.47 3.19 16.20
C ALA A 107 -1.90 1.77 16.08
N ILE A 108 -1.08 1.32 17.04
CA ILE A 108 -0.56 -0.04 17.08
C ILE A 108 -1.70 -1.06 17.18
N TRP A 109 -2.66 -0.85 18.08
CA TRP A 109 -3.85 -1.71 18.20
C TRP A 109 -4.63 -1.80 16.88
N ALA A 110 -4.96 -0.66 16.28
CA ALA A 110 -5.78 -0.61 15.07
C ALA A 110 -5.07 -1.22 13.85
N ASN A 111 -3.79 -0.89 13.65
CA ASN A 111 -3.04 -1.38 12.49
C ASN A 111 -2.66 -2.85 12.60
N TYR A 112 -2.46 -3.38 13.81
CA TYR A 112 -2.24 -4.82 14.01
C TYR A 112 -3.48 -5.61 13.58
N ARG A 113 -4.67 -5.22 14.08
CA ARG A 113 -5.94 -5.88 13.77
C ARG A 113 -6.40 -5.67 12.32
N ALA A 114 -5.95 -4.61 11.67
CA ALA A 114 -6.24 -4.38 10.26
C ALA A 114 -5.54 -5.38 9.32
N ILE A 115 -4.53 -6.10 9.80
CA ILE A 115 -3.67 -7.01 9.02
C ILE A 115 -3.83 -8.47 9.48
N VAL A 116 -4.30 -8.70 10.70
CA VAL A 116 -4.29 -10.01 11.35
C VAL A 116 -5.67 -10.35 11.87
N ASP A 117 -6.15 -11.56 11.58
CA ASP A 117 -7.28 -12.17 12.28
C ASP A 117 -6.87 -12.41 13.74
N VAL A 118 -7.33 -11.58 14.67
CA VAL A 118 -6.98 -11.72 16.10
C VAL A 118 -7.97 -12.60 16.88
N GLN A 119 -8.86 -13.35 16.21
CA GLN A 119 -9.68 -14.34 16.88
C GLN A 119 -8.88 -15.58 17.26
N ALA A 120 -9.05 -16.03 18.51
CA ALA A 120 -8.39 -17.24 19.00
C ALA A 120 -8.81 -18.49 18.20
N ALA A 121 -10.05 -18.53 17.72
CA ALA A 121 -10.52 -19.57 16.82
C ALA A 121 -9.86 -19.49 15.43
N GLY A 122 -9.43 -18.31 15.00
CA GLY A 122 -8.69 -18.03 13.75
C GLY A 122 -7.23 -18.48 13.76
N GLY A 123 -6.70 -18.82 14.94
CA GLY A 123 -5.30 -19.21 15.12
C GLY A 123 -4.49 -18.19 15.93
N TYR A 124 -5.05 -17.03 16.24
CA TYR A 124 -4.38 -16.04 17.08
C TYR A 124 -4.04 -16.60 18.46
N GLY A 125 -2.77 -16.47 18.82
CA GLY A 125 -2.18 -17.01 20.03
C GLY A 125 -1.78 -18.50 19.98
N SER A 126 -1.98 -19.16 18.83
CA SER A 126 -1.64 -20.59 18.65
C SER A 126 -0.83 -20.88 17.39
N LEU A 127 -1.12 -20.20 16.27
CA LEU A 127 -0.37 -20.29 15.01
C LEU A 127 0.50 -19.06 14.78
N TYR A 128 0.05 -17.91 15.27
CA TYR A 128 0.70 -16.61 15.16
C TYR A 128 0.22 -15.71 16.31
N GLY A 129 0.85 -14.54 16.46
CA GLY A 129 0.54 -13.57 17.52
C GLY A 129 1.70 -13.42 18.51
N PRO A 130 1.71 -12.37 19.35
CA PRO A 130 2.91 -11.97 20.09
C PRO A 130 3.49 -13.06 21.01
N ASN A 131 2.63 -13.91 21.58
CA ASN A 131 3.06 -15.01 22.47
C ASN A 131 3.61 -16.24 21.75
N VAL A 132 3.52 -16.32 20.42
CA VAL A 132 4.10 -17.42 19.64
C VAL A 132 5.54 -17.04 19.30
N ASP A 133 6.52 -17.80 19.77
CA ASP A 133 7.94 -17.46 19.56
C ASP A 133 8.39 -17.62 18.09
N ALA A 134 9.63 -17.22 17.78
CA ALA A 134 10.21 -17.33 16.44
C ALA A 134 10.29 -18.76 15.89
N LYS A 135 10.18 -19.79 16.75
CA LYS A 135 10.18 -21.21 16.35
C LYS A 135 8.76 -21.76 16.22
N GLY A 136 7.72 -20.93 16.41
CA GLY A 136 6.32 -21.32 16.37
C GLY A 136 5.79 -21.96 17.65
N ASN A 137 6.54 -21.90 18.77
CA ASN A 137 6.05 -22.44 20.05
C ASN A 137 5.14 -21.44 20.75
N VAL A 138 4.04 -21.92 21.31
CA VAL A 138 3.15 -21.11 22.15
C VAL A 138 3.78 -20.91 23.52
N THR A 139 4.08 -19.66 23.87
CA THR A 139 4.60 -19.29 25.20
C THR A 139 3.46 -18.86 26.14
N THR A 140 3.75 -18.84 27.44
CA THR A 140 2.85 -18.29 28.47
C THR A 140 2.93 -16.75 28.58
N GLY A 141 3.84 -16.11 27.86
CA GLY A 141 4.09 -14.67 27.93
C GLY A 141 3.13 -13.84 27.07
N GLN A 142 3.13 -12.53 27.30
CA GLN A 142 2.32 -11.56 26.55
C GLN A 142 2.99 -11.11 25.23
N GLY A 143 4.21 -11.56 24.94
CA GLY A 143 4.93 -11.23 23.70
C GLY A 143 5.39 -9.77 23.58
N LYS A 144 5.55 -9.07 24.71
CA LYS A 144 6.02 -7.67 24.73
C LYS A 144 7.52 -7.60 24.46
N VAL A 145 7.95 -6.59 23.69
CA VAL A 145 9.34 -6.43 23.26
C VAL A 145 9.94 -5.10 23.75
N PRO A 146 10.85 -5.08 24.73
CA PRO A 146 11.54 -3.86 25.14
C PRO A 146 12.50 -3.37 24.05
N GLY A 147 12.75 -2.06 24.00
CA GLY A 147 13.69 -1.50 23.04
C GLY A 147 13.52 -0.01 22.81
N THR A 148 14.10 0.48 21.71
CA THR A 148 14.10 1.90 21.36
C THR A 148 13.47 2.13 19.99
N GLU A 149 12.57 3.12 19.92
CA GLU A 149 11.94 3.60 18.70
C GLU A 149 12.54 4.95 18.31
N TYR A 150 12.96 5.05 17.05
CA TYR A 150 13.44 6.26 16.41
C TYR A 150 12.44 6.66 15.33
N ILE A 151 12.02 7.92 15.27
CA ILE A 151 11.06 8.41 14.27
C ILE A 151 11.45 9.78 13.74
N ALA A 152 11.32 9.97 12.42
CA ALA A 152 11.63 11.23 11.76
C ALA A 152 10.88 11.37 10.42
N PHE A 153 10.94 12.57 9.82
CA PHE A 153 10.57 12.78 8.43
C PHE A 153 11.79 12.64 7.51
N ALA A 154 11.60 11.85 6.45
CA ALA A 154 12.39 11.92 5.24
C ALA A 154 11.77 12.96 4.30
N ASP A 155 12.55 13.99 3.94
CA ASP A 155 12.10 15.12 3.12
C ASP A 155 13.32 15.87 2.53
N ASP A 156 13.10 16.67 1.51
CA ASP A 156 14.13 17.50 0.85
C ASP A 156 14.40 18.85 1.55
N GLY A 157 13.75 19.08 2.70
CA GLY A 157 13.80 20.33 3.47
C GLY A 157 12.64 21.28 3.16
N SER A 158 11.80 20.98 2.16
CA SER A 158 10.63 21.79 1.83
C SER A 158 9.44 21.60 2.78
N GLY A 159 9.41 20.49 3.53
CA GLY A 159 8.26 20.06 4.34
C GLY A 159 7.07 19.61 3.51
N ARG A 160 7.23 19.39 2.20
CA ARG A 160 6.14 18.97 1.30
C ARG A 160 6.02 17.46 1.17
N GLN A 161 7.13 16.72 1.26
CA GLN A 161 7.13 15.26 1.18
C GLN A 161 6.78 14.67 2.53
N ASN A 162 7.53 15.04 3.57
CA ASN A 162 7.41 14.60 4.97
C ASN A 162 7.00 13.12 5.09
N VAL A 163 7.76 12.22 4.46
CA VAL A 163 7.54 10.76 4.54
C VAL A 163 7.96 10.33 5.94
N THR A 164 7.07 9.71 6.71
CA THR A 164 7.43 9.24 8.04
C THR A 164 8.25 7.96 7.92
N VAL A 165 9.44 7.96 8.52
CA VAL A 165 10.30 6.77 8.68
C VAL A 165 10.47 6.48 10.17
N MET A 166 10.47 5.20 10.53
CA MET A 166 10.64 4.75 11.91
C MET A 166 11.52 3.51 11.97
N ALA A 167 12.43 3.47 12.93
CA ALA A 167 13.24 2.30 13.25
C ALA A 167 12.87 1.81 14.65
N GLN A 168 12.53 0.52 14.78
CA GLN A 168 12.41 -0.13 16.08
C GLN A 168 13.61 -1.05 16.29
N VAL A 169 14.37 -0.81 17.36
CA VAL A 169 15.57 -1.56 17.70
C VAL A 169 15.36 -2.25 19.06
N PRO A 170 15.10 -3.57 19.08
CA PRO A 170 14.87 -4.30 20.32
C PRO A 170 16.12 -4.27 21.22
N ASP A 171 15.95 -4.29 22.54
CA ASP A 171 17.08 -4.40 23.46
C ASP A 171 17.86 -5.70 23.27
N GLY A 172 17.16 -6.75 22.83
CA GLY A 172 17.74 -8.06 22.49
C GLY A 172 18.43 -8.14 21.13
N PHE A 173 18.59 -7.04 20.39
CA PHE A 173 19.17 -7.03 19.02
C PHE A 173 20.44 -7.90 18.93
N ASP A 174 20.46 -8.89 18.02
CA ASP A 174 21.57 -9.82 17.91
C ASP A 174 22.74 -9.18 17.15
N VAL A 175 23.68 -8.60 17.90
CA VAL A 175 24.89 -7.98 17.33
C VAL A 175 25.84 -8.97 16.64
N LYS A 176 25.69 -10.29 16.87
CA LYS A 176 26.51 -11.33 16.23
C LYS A 176 25.92 -11.78 14.90
N HIS A 177 24.59 -11.80 14.82
CA HIS A 177 23.85 -12.10 13.59
C HIS A 177 22.89 -10.96 13.25
N PRO A 178 23.40 -9.73 13.01
CA PRO A 178 22.55 -8.57 12.86
C PRO A 178 21.64 -8.72 11.65
N CYS A 179 20.39 -8.31 11.83
CA CYS A 179 19.39 -8.31 10.78
C CYS A 179 18.43 -7.13 10.87
N ILE A 180 17.92 -6.73 9.72
CA ILE A 180 16.84 -5.76 9.56
C ILE A 180 15.74 -6.42 8.72
N ILE A 181 14.49 -6.18 9.07
CA ILE A 181 13.38 -6.35 8.11
C ILE A 181 12.73 -5.01 7.82
N SER A 182 12.31 -4.78 6.58
CA SER A 182 11.33 -3.73 6.34
C SER A 182 9.93 -4.21 6.71
N ALA A 183 9.09 -3.28 7.14
CA ALA A 183 7.67 -3.47 7.36
C ALA A 183 6.93 -2.22 6.85
N THR A 184 7.05 -1.97 5.56
CA THR A 184 6.42 -0.81 4.91
C THR A 184 4.90 -0.88 5.05
N SER A 185 4.28 0.27 5.34
CA SER A 185 2.85 0.39 5.60
C SER A 185 1.98 -0.21 4.48
N SER A 186 0.96 -0.98 4.85
CA SER A 186 -0.06 -1.51 3.93
C SER A 186 -1.13 -0.45 3.58
N GLY A 187 -1.79 -0.60 2.43
CA GLY A 187 -2.83 0.35 2.01
C GLY A 187 -2.31 1.79 1.92
N SER A 188 -2.95 2.72 2.60
CA SER A 188 -2.49 4.13 2.73
C SER A 188 -2.29 4.55 4.19
N ARG A 189 -2.12 3.57 5.09
CA ARG A 189 -2.01 3.79 6.53
C ARG A 189 -0.78 4.62 6.89
N GLY A 190 -0.72 5.08 8.14
CA GLY A 190 0.46 5.72 8.73
C GLY A 190 1.64 4.75 8.93
N VAL A 191 2.69 5.21 9.60
CA VAL A 191 3.96 4.46 9.76
C VAL A 191 3.79 3.11 10.49
N TYR A 192 2.81 2.99 11.38
CA TYR A 192 2.48 1.74 12.09
C TYR A 192 1.70 0.73 11.23
N GLY A 193 1.36 1.07 9.98
CA GLY A 193 0.56 0.24 9.07
C GLY A 193 1.21 -1.07 8.60
N GLY A 194 2.42 -1.39 9.08
CA GLY A 194 3.12 -2.66 8.89
C GLY A 194 3.47 -3.38 10.19
N ILE A 195 2.97 -2.93 11.34
CA ILE A 195 3.39 -3.40 12.68
C ILE A 195 3.28 -4.92 12.85
N ALA A 196 2.24 -5.55 12.30
CA ALA A 196 2.04 -6.99 12.36
C ALA A 196 3.09 -7.79 11.56
N VAL A 197 3.62 -7.24 10.46
CA VAL A 197 4.73 -7.86 9.72
C VAL A 197 6.04 -7.66 10.49
N GLY A 198 6.22 -6.49 11.10
CA GLY A 198 7.37 -6.17 11.95
C GLY A 198 7.53 -7.12 13.15
N GLU A 199 6.44 -7.70 13.64
CA GLU A 199 6.44 -8.72 14.70
C GLU A 199 7.46 -9.84 14.43
N TRP A 200 7.53 -10.35 13.20
CA TRP A 200 8.44 -11.43 12.84
C TRP A 200 9.89 -11.04 13.12
N GLY A 201 10.30 -9.82 12.73
CA GLY A 201 11.65 -9.31 12.91
C GLY A 201 12.00 -9.13 14.38
N LEU A 202 11.09 -8.54 15.16
CA LEU A 202 11.30 -8.34 16.60
C LEU A 202 11.47 -9.68 17.35
N LYS A 203 10.73 -10.73 16.96
CA LYS A 203 10.89 -12.08 17.53
C LYS A 203 12.22 -12.75 17.18
N HIS A 204 12.83 -12.34 16.07
CA HIS A 204 14.14 -12.79 15.62
C HIS A 204 15.29 -11.89 16.10
N ASN A 205 15.01 -10.96 17.03
CA ASN A 205 15.97 -9.96 17.49
C ASN A 205 16.56 -9.11 16.34
N CYS A 206 15.81 -8.94 15.24
CA CYS A 206 16.13 -8.01 14.18
C CYS A 206 15.60 -6.61 14.53
N ALA A 207 16.25 -5.58 14.01
CA ALA A 207 15.64 -4.25 13.95
C ALA A 207 14.59 -4.21 12.83
N VAL A 208 13.61 -3.30 12.94
CA VAL A 208 12.53 -3.18 11.96
C VAL A 208 12.47 -1.77 11.39
N ALA A 209 12.50 -1.67 10.06
CA ALA A 209 12.40 -0.45 9.29
C ALA A 209 10.97 -0.22 8.80
N TYR A 210 10.32 0.84 9.25
CA TYR A 210 8.97 1.22 8.85
C TYR A 210 8.96 2.51 8.05
N THR A 211 8.00 2.61 7.14
CA THR A 211 7.65 3.88 6.49
C THR A 211 6.16 3.94 6.15
N ASP A 212 5.58 5.14 6.26
CA ASP A 212 4.24 5.43 5.74
C ASP A 212 4.22 5.61 4.21
N LYS A 213 5.40 5.50 3.56
CA LYS A 213 5.61 5.58 2.10
C LYS A 213 4.92 6.81 1.47
N GLY A 214 4.81 7.90 2.22
CA GLY A 214 4.28 9.18 1.78
C GLY A 214 2.76 9.29 1.77
N THR A 215 2.02 8.35 2.38
CA THR A 215 0.55 8.35 2.32
C THR A 215 -0.12 9.00 3.52
N GLY A 216 0.29 8.70 4.76
CA GLY A 216 -0.32 9.22 6.00
C GLY A 216 -1.79 8.82 6.23
N ALA A 217 -2.21 8.74 7.50
CA ALA A 217 -3.57 8.30 7.86
C ALA A 217 -4.57 9.44 8.13
N ALA A 218 -4.09 10.61 8.59
CA ALA A 218 -4.93 11.69 9.08
C ALA A 218 -5.03 12.86 8.08
N PRO A 219 -6.19 13.56 8.03
CA PRO A 219 -6.39 14.63 7.07
C PRO A 219 -5.90 15.98 7.59
N HIS A 220 -5.63 16.89 6.66
CA HIS A 220 -5.78 18.31 6.88
C HIS A 220 -7.28 18.63 6.95
N ASP A 221 -7.76 19.14 8.08
CA ASP A 221 -9.10 19.73 8.17
C ASP A 221 -9.04 21.17 7.65
N LEU A 222 -9.62 21.38 6.47
CA LEU A 222 -9.48 22.63 5.74
C LEU A 222 -10.26 23.75 6.42
N GLY A 223 -11.41 23.43 7.04
CA GLY A 223 -12.28 24.43 7.67
C GLY A 223 -11.66 25.02 8.93
N SER A 224 -11.03 24.20 9.78
CA SER A 224 -10.30 24.68 10.96
C SER A 224 -8.83 25.01 10.71
N ASP A 225 -8.33 24.76 9.49
CA ASP A 225 -6.91 24.87 9.09
C ASP A 225 -5.97 24.13 10.06
N THR A 226 -6.35 22.91 10.47
CA THR A 226 -5.56 22.06 11.38
C THR A 226 -5.01 20.83 10.68
N VAL A 227 -3.75 20.48 11.00
CA VAL A 227 -3.00 19.39 10.37
C VAL A 227 -2.47 18.41 11.43
N PRO A 228 -2.26 17.14 11.06
CA PRO A 228 -1.58 16.18 11.91
C PRO A 228 -0.07 16.42 11.92
N LEU A 229 0.55 16.18 13.08
CA LEU A 229 2.00 16.11 13.26
C LEU A 229 2.50 14.65 13.18
N ILE A 230 3.81 14.45 13.28
CA ILE A 230 4.44 13.13 13.15
C ILE A 230 3.97 12.12 14.21
N ASP A 231 3.57 12.59 15.39
CA ASP A 231 3.08 11.79 16.51
C ASP A 231 1.56 11.66 16.55
N GLY A 232 0.87 12.20 15.54
CA GLY A 232 -0.56 12.17 15.37
C GLY A 232 -1.33 13.30 16.06
N THR A 233 -0.69 14.07 16.93
CA THR A 233 -1.33 15.25 17.53
C THR A 233 -1.66 16.28 16.45
N ARG A 234 -2.63 17.16 16.72
CA ARG A 234 -3.11 18.15 15.75
C ARG A 234 -2.73 19.56 16.16
N GLN A 235 -2.38 20.38 15.17
CA GLN A 235 -2.03 21.78 15.36
C GLN A 235 -2.57 22.62 14.20
N ALA A 236 -2.76 23.92 14.43
CA ALA A 236 -3.01 24.87 13.35
C ALA A 236 -1.87 24.81 12.32
N ARG A 237 -2.20 24.79 11.02
CA ARG A 237 -1.25 24.65 9.92
C ARG A 237 -0.12 25.67 9.99
N ALA A 238 -0.44 26.93 10.31
CA ALA A 238 0.55 28.00 10.44
C ALA A 238 1.59 27.72 11.54
N GLY A 239 1.15 27.14 12.67
CA GLY A 239 2.05 26.79 13.77
C GLY A 239 2.85 25.51 13.50
N ALA A 240 2.29 24.56 12.75
CA ALA A 240 2.99 23.33 12.38
C ALA A 240 4.13 23.60 11.38
N GLY A 241 3.93 24.53 10.44
CA GLY A 241 4.96 24.87 9.44
C GLY A 241 5.47 23.64 8.69
N THR A 242 6.78 23.46 8.63
CA THR A 242 7.43 22.29 8.00
C THR A 242 7.29 21.00 8.80
N GLN A 243 6.74 21.04 10.01
CA GLN A 243 6.49 19.85 10.85
C GLN A 243 5.11 19.23 10.60
N ALA A 244 4.27 19.86 9.77
CA ALA A 244 3.00 19.27 9.35
C ALA A 244 3.28 17.98 8.57
N GLN A 245 2.71 16.84 8.99
CA GLN A 245 2.81 15.60 8.21
C GLN A 245 2.22 15.79 6.80
N PHE A 246 1.17 16.61 6.72
CA PHE A 246 0.55 17.04 5.48
C PHE A 246 -0.21 18.35 5.63
N ALA A 247 0.00 19.24 4.66
CA ALA A 247 -0.80 20.44 4.48
C ALA A 247 -1.17 20.59 3.00
N ALA A 248 -2.45 20.43 2.69
CA ALA A 248 -2.97 20.61 1.34
C ALA A 248 -2.61 21.98 0.76
N GLN A 249 -2.19 22.00 -0.50
CA GLN A 249 -1.96 23.21 -1.28
C GLN A 249 -3.10 23.36 -2.29
N PRO A 250 -3.73 24.54 -2.41
CA PRO A 250 -4.76 24.74 -3.43
C PRO A 250 -4.15 24.78 -4.83
N SER A 251 -4.96 24.55 -5.86
CA SER A 251 -4.53 24.75 -7.25
C SER A 251 -4.40 26.24 -7.59
N ALA A 252 -3.74 26.56 -8.71
CA ALA A 252 -3.45 27.94 -9.10
C ALA A 252 -4.70 28.81 -9.30
N SER A 253 -5.88 28.20 -9.53
CA SER A 253 -7.13 28.89 -9.82
C SER A 253 -7.96 29.28 -8.60
N GLN A 254 -7.59 28.85 -7.38
CA GLN A 254 -8.38 29.13 -6.18
C GLN A 254 -7.51 29.25 -4.93
N THR A 255 -7.94 30.03 -3.94
CA THR A 255 -7.33 30.02 -2.60
C THR A 255 -8.03 28.99 -1.72
N LEU A 256 -7.34 28.48 -0.70
CA LEU A 256 -7.96 27.55 0.26
C LEU A 256 -9.16 28.20 0.98
N ALA A 257 -9.07 29.50 1.31
CA ALA A 257 -10.18 30.24 1.90
C ALA A 257 -11.40 30.33 0.97
N GLY A 258 -11.18 30.62 -0.32
CA GLY A 258 -12.25 30.65 -1.32
C GLY A 258 -12.88 29.26 -1.56
N PHE A 259 -12.07 28.21 -1.51
CA PHE A 259 -12.56 26.84 -1.57
C PHE A 259 -13.44 26.52 -0.35
N ASN A 260 -12.98 26.81 0.85
CA ASN A 260 -13.75 26.57 2.07
C ASN A 260 -15.07 27.36 2.11
N ALA A 261 -15.09 28.59 1.60
CA ALA A 261 -16.31 29.39 1.52
C ALA A 261 -17.36 28.79 0.58
N SER A 262 -16.92 28.16 -0.52
CA SER A 262 -17.80 27.54 -1.52
C SER A 262 -18.10 26.06 -1.25
N THR A 263 -17.26 25.39 -0.48
CA THR A 263 -17.34 23.96 -0.15
C THR A 263 -16.94 23.74 1.32
N PRO A 264 -17.80 24.12 2.28
CA PRO A 264 -17.46 23.98 3.68
C PRO A 264 -17.30 22.50 4.10
N HIS A 265 -16.61 22.28 5.22
CA HIS A 265 -16.47 20.96 5.87
C HIS A 265 -15.65 19.91 5.08
N ARG A 266 -14.77 20.35 4.18
CA ARG A 266 -13.92 19.45 3.40
C ARG A 266 -12.63 19.10 4.13
N LEU A 267 -12.21 17.86 3.91
CA LEU A 267 -10.98 17.28 4.43
C LEU A 267 -10.06 16.91 3.26
N ALA A 268 -8.76 17.10 3.44
CA ALA A 268 -7.76 16.66 2.47
C ALA A 268 -6.88 15.57 3.07
N PHE A 269 -6.74 14.46 2.36
CA PHE A 269 -5.81 13.37 2.70
C PHE A 269 -4.55 13.46 1.83
N LYS A 270 -3.39 13.16 2.44
CA LYS A 270 -2.07 13.30 1.81
C LYS A 270 -1.91 12.40 0.58
N HIS A 271 -2.32 11.14 0.65
CA HIS A 271 -2.23 10.25 -0.51
C HIS A 271 -2.95 10.83 -1.74
N ALA A 272 -4.19 11.29 -1.57
CA ALA A 272 -4.96 11.87 -2.66
C ALA A 272 -4.45 13.26 -3.07
N HIS A 273 -4.19 14.16 -2.12
CA HIS A 273 -4.12 15.61 -2.38
C HIS A 273 -2.76 16.25 -2.10
N SER A 274 -1.70 15.45 -1.95
CA SER A 274 -0.33 15.97 -1.84
C SER A 274 0.19 16.60 -3.12
N GLN A 275 -0.50 16.43 -4.25
CA GLN A 275 -0.01 16.73 -5.60
C GLN A 275 1.29 15.98 -5.93
N GLN A 276 1.53 14.89 -5.19
CA GLN A 276 2.59 13.94 -5.43
C GLN A 276 2.01 12.65 -5.96
N ASN A 277 2.88 11.78 -6.48
CA ASN A 277 2.57 10.40 -6.78
C ASN A 277 3.34 9.53 -5.76
N PRO A 278 2.79 9.26 -4.57
CA PRO A 278 3.50 8.49 -3.55
C PRO A 278 3.96 7.12 -4.07
N GLU A 279 3.16 6.46 -4.91
CA GLU A 279 3.47 5.13 -5.44
C GLU A 279 4.75 5.09 -6.28
N ALA A 280 5.04 6.14 -7.05
CA ALA A 280 6.29 6.24 -7.79
C ALA A 280 7.53 6.16 -6.87
N ASN A 281 7.40 6.60 -5.62
CA ASN A 281 8.49 6.72 -4.65
C ASN A 281 8.49 5.63 -3.57
N TRP A 282 7.56 4.66 -3.62
CA TRP A 282 7.43 3.64 -2.57
C TRP A 282 8.73 2.84 -2.33
N GLY A 283 9.45 2.47 -3.40
CA GLY A 283 10.74 1.78 -3.30
C GLY A 283 11.80 2.65 -2.63
N ALA A 284 12.01 3.88 -3.11
CA ALA A 284 12.93 4.84 -2.54
C ALA A 284 12.65 5.13 -1.06
N ASN A 285 11.38 5.32 -0.67
CA ASN A 285 10.99 5.56 0.72
C ASN A 285 11.29 4.34 1.62
N THR A 286 11.12 3.12 1.10
CA THR A 286 11.47 1.89 1.82
C THR A 286 12.98 1.76 2.00
N LEU A 287 13.78 2.09 0.97
CA LEU A 287 15.25 2.12 1.06
C LEU A 287 15.72 3.17 2.07
N GLN A 288 15.09 4.35 2.11
CA GLN A 288 15.37 5.38 3.12
C GLN A 288 15.07 4.90 4.54
N ALA A 289 14.00 4.12 4.73
CA ALA A 289 13.69 3.54 6.05
C ALA A 289 14.76 2.53 6.50
N ILE A 290 15.28 1.69 5.59
CA ILE A 290 16.42 0.79 5.85
C ILE A 290 17.68 1.60 6.15
N GLN A 291 17.93 2.63 5.32
CA GLN A 291 18.82 3.80 5.50
C GLN A 291 18.93 4.23 6.96
N PHE A 292 17.79 4.71 7.44
CA PHE A 292 17.60 5.27 8.75
C PHE A 292 17.73 4.22 9.87
N THR A 293 17.31 2.99 9.61
CA THR A 293 17.40 1.89 10.59
C THR A 293 18.84 1.45 10.80
N LEU A 294 19.67 1.38 9.76
CA LEU A 294 21.11 1.14 9.91
C LEU A 294 21.77 2.23 10.76
N TRP A 295 21.40 3.49 10.56
CA TRP A 295 21.88 4.59 11.41
C TRP A 295 21.43 4.41 12.88
N ALA A 296 20.16 4.06 13.12
CA ALA A 296 19.60 3.89 14.47
C ALA A 296 20.24 2.70 15.22
N VAL A 297 20.50 1.59 14.53
CA VAL A 297 21.22 0.44 15.10
C VAL A 297 22.64 0.86 15.52
N ASN A 298 23.35 1.63 14.70
CA ASN A 298 24.68 2.13 15.05
C ASN A 298 24.67 3.19 16.16
N ASP A 299 23.63 4.00 16.25
CA ASP A 299 23.45 4.95 17.35
C ASP A 299 23.42 4.23 18.70
N LYS A 300 22.70 3.10 18.75
CA LYS A 300 22.53 2.29 19.97
C LYS A 300 23.69 1.32 20.23
N PHE A 301 24.10 0.54 19.22
CA PHE A 301 25.03 -0.59 19.36
C PHE A 301 26.37 -0.39 18.65
N GLY A 302 26.53 0.68 17.87
CA GLY A 302 27.78 0.96 17.18
C GLY A 302 28.93 1.20 18.15
N ARG A 303 30.12 0.73 17.79
CA ARG A 303 31.35 1.01 18.54
C ARG A 303 31.53 2.52 18.72
N THR A 304 31.97 2.90 19.91
CA THR A 304 32.38 4.28 20.19
C THR A 304 33.90 4.36 20.09
N ASN A 305 34.40 5.32 19.32
CA ASN A 305 35.82 5.64 19.31
C ASN A 305 36.23 6.34 20.61
N THR A 306 37.53 6.47 20.85
CA THR A 306 38.08 7.10 22.07
C THR A 306 37.65 8.56 22.24
N ASP A 307 37.27 9.24 21.15
CA ASP A 307 36.75 10.61 21.12
C ASP A 307 35.25 10.72 21.42
N GLY A 308 34.57 9.59 21.68
CA GLY A 308 33.12 9.54 21.90
C GLY A 308 32.28 9.39 20.62
N THR A 309 32.90 9.41 19.44
CA THR A 309 32.17 9.32 18.17
C THR A 309 31.66 7.89 17.92
N ARG A 310 30.34 7.74 17.73
CA ARG A 310 29.74 6.47 17.27
C ARG A 310 30.17 6.17 15.85
N GLN A 311 30.60 4.94 15.60
CA GLN A 311 31.03 4.45 14.29
C GLN A 311 29.94 3.62 13.62
N ALA A 312 29.91 3.63 12.28
CA ALA A 312 29.04 2.80 11.45
C ALA A 312 29.48 1.32 11.45
N THR A 313 29.47 0.69 12.63
CA THR A 313 29.87 -0.71 12.86
C THR A 313 28.99 -1.71 12.09
N PHE A 314 27.70 -1.43 12.01
CA PHE A 314 26.70 -2.17 11.25
C PHE A 314 26.51 -1.49 9.90
N THR A 315 26.84 -2.18 8.82
CA THR A 315 26.80 -1.68 7.45
C THR A 315 26.06 -2.68 6.57
N PRO A 316 25.67 -2.31 5.33
CA PRO A 316 25.07 -3.27 4.40
C PRO A 316 25.95 -4.51 4.16
N ALA A 317 27.27 -4.42 4.35
CA ALA A 317 28.18 -5.55 4.17
C ALA A 317 28.12 -6.62 5.28
N ASN A 318 27.52 -6.32 6.44
CA ASN A 318 27.49 -7.25 7.57
C ASN A 318 26.13 -7.38 8.26
N VAL A 319 25.09 -6.66 7.81
CA VAL A 319 23.72 -6.78 8.31
C VAL A 319 22.86 -7.44 7.26
N LEU A 320 22.18 -8.52 7.62
CA LEU A 320 21.21 -9.18 6.74
C LEU A 320 19.94 -8.33 6.65
N VAL A 321 19.46 -8.01 5.46
CA VAL A 321 18.23 -7.23 5.27
C VAL A 321 17.20 -7.98 4.42
N ILE A 322 16.00 -8.18 4.96
CA ILE A 322 14.85 -8.71 4.21
C ILE A 322 13.85 -7.58 3.97
N ALA A 323 13.56 -7.29 2.71
CA ALA A 323 12.46 -6.40 2.36
C ALA A 323 11.13 -7.16 2.48
N SER A 324 10.27 -6.72 3.38
CA SER A 324 8.97 -7.34 3.64
C SER A 324 7.87 -6.31 3.88
N ALA A 325 6.63 -6.76 3.66
CA ALA A 325 5.35 -6.13 3.96
C ALA A 325 4.23 -6.90 3.24
N ILE A 326 2.99 -6.37 3.31
CA ILE A 326 1.85 -6.89 2.55
C ILE A 326 1.17 -5.80 1.71
N SER A 327 0.35 -6.19 0.71
CA SER A 327 -0.47 -5.25 -0.07
C SER A 327 0.40 -4.19 -0.76
N ASN A 328 0.02 -2.91 -0.69
CA ASN A 328 0.85 -1.79 -1.16
C ASN A 328 2.26 -1.76 -0.52
N GLY A 329 2.40 -2.18 0.74
CA GLY A 329 3.70 -2.27 1.38
C GLY A 329 4.56 -3.38 0.78
N GLY A 330 3.95 -4.52 0.42
CA GLY A 330 4.63 -5.60 -0.30
C GLY A 330 5.09 -5.14 -1.70
N GLY A 331 4.26 -4.36 -2.39
CA GLY A 331 4.62 -3.67 -3.63
C GLY A 331 5.80 -2.69 -3.45
N ALA A 332 5.83 -1.96 -2.34
CA ALA A 332 6.92 -1.06 -1.97
C ALA A 332 8.23 -1.81 -1.69
N ALA A 333 8.16 -2.96 -0.99
CA ALA A 333 9.31 -3.81 -0.72
C ALA A 333 9.90 -4.42 -2.01
N ILE A 334 9.05 -4.88 -2.93
CA ILE A 334 9.48 -5.30 -4.27
C ILE A 334 10.14 -4.14 -5.01
N ALA A 335 9.50 -2.96 -5.05
CA ALA A 335 10.05 -1.79 -5.72
C ALA A 335 11.41 -1.37 -5.12
N ALA A 336 11.58 -1.49 -3.81
CA ALA A 336 12.84 -1.22 -3.12
C ALA A 336 13.95 -2.19 -3.58
N ALA A 337 13.65 -3.49 -3.64
CA ALA A 337 14.61 -4.49 -4.10
C ALA A 337 15.03 -4.28 -5.56
N GLU A 338 14.09 -3.91 -6.44
CA GLU A 338 14.40 -3.58 -7.84
C GLU A 338 15.25 -2.30 -7.98
N GLN A 339 15.08 -1.35 -7.07
CA GLN A 339 15.77 -0.05 -7.08
C GLN A 339 17.08 -0.05 -6.28
N ASP A 340 17.34 -1.10 -5.50
CA ASP A 340 18.50 -1.19 -4.62
C ASP A 340 19.79 -1.44 -5.41
N THR A 341 20.44 -0.34 -5.78
CA THR A 341 21.78 -0.33 -6.39
C THR A 341 22.91 -0.31 -5.36
N GLY A 342 22.58 -0.11 -4.08
CA GLY A 342 23.54 -0.01 -2.98
C GLY A 342 23.83 -1.33 -2.28
N GLY A 343 23.13 -2.41 -2.64
CA GLY A 343 23.25 -3.71 -1.97
C GLY A 343 22.74 -3.67 -0.54
N LEU A 344 21.67 -2.91 -0.28
CA LEU A 344 21.02 -2.82 1.02
C LEU A 344 20.13 -4.00 1.35
N ILE A 345 19.53 -4.66 0.36
CA ILE A 345 18.53 -5.72 0.53
C ILE A 345 19.13 -7.04 0.06
N ASP A 346 19.07 -8.07 0.91
CA ASP A 346 19.56 -9.40 0.60
C ASP A 346 18.46 -10.33 0.08
N GLY A 347 17.21 -10.16 0.52
CA GLY A 347 16.08 -10.99 0.10
C GLY A 347 14.73 -10.30 0.25
N VAL A 348 13.68 -10.91 -0.31
CA VAL A 348 12.32 -10.37 -0.32
C VAL A 348 11.30 -11.41 0.12
N ALA A 349 10.45 -11.09 1.09
CA ALA A 349 9.34 -11.93 1.50
C ALA A 349 8.09 -11.07 1.66
N VAL A 350 7.09 -11.22 0.79
CA VAL A 350 5.92 -10.33 0.79
C VAL A 350 4.60 -11.07 0.64
N GLY A 351 3.54 -10.51 1.22
CA GLY A 351 2.18 -11.00 1.07
C GLY A 351 1.35 -10.13 0.13
N GLU A 352 0.67 -10.75 -0.82
CA GLU A 352 -0.38 -10.13 -1.64
C GLU A 352 0.03 -8.78 -2.24
N PRO A 353 1.22 -8.67 -2.88
CA PRO A 353 1.80 -7.38 -3.20
C PRO A 353 1.04 -6.68 -4.32
N ASN A 354 0.81 -5.37 -4.17
CA ASN A 354 0.34 -4.53 -5.26
C ASN A 354 1.50 -4.19 -6.21
N VAL A 355 1.55 -4.87 -7.35
CA VAL A 355 2.59 -4.67 -8.37
C VAL A 355 1.95 -4.35 -9.72
N ASN A 356 2.40 -3.24 -10.30
CA ASN A 356 1.97 -2.82 -11.63
C ASN A 356 3.01 -3.24 -12.67
N LEU A 357 2.59 -3.97 -13.70
CA LEU A 357 3.46 -4.40 -14.77
C LEU A 357 3.48 -3.40 -15.93
N PRO A 358 4.60 -3.29 -16.67
CA PRO A 358 4.64 -2.49 -17.87
C PRO A 358 3.71 -3.09 -18.94
N PRO A 359 3.05 -2.28 -19.79
CA PRO A 359 2.16 -2.76 -20.84
C PRO A 359 2.81 -3.73 -21.83
N THR A 360 4.13 -3.66 -21.97
CA THR A 360 4.94 -4.49 -22.86
C THR A 360 5.51 -5.74 -22.20
N ALA A 361 5.06 -6.12 -20.99
CA ALA A 361 5.61 -7.24 -20.24
C ALA A 361 5.58 -8.58 -21.00
N GLY A 362 4.65 -8.77 -21.95
CA GLY A 362 4.59 -9.98 -22.78
C GLY A 362 4.35 -11.28 -22.00
N VAL A 363 3.81 -11.16 -20.78
CA VAL A 363 3.52 -12.29 -19.89
C VAL A 363 2.15 -12.87 -20.21
N VAL A 364 2.08 -14.18 -20.32
CA VAL A 364 0.83 -14.92 -20.47
C VAL A 364 0.56 -15.67 -19.17
N VAL A 365 -0.62 -15.47 -18.58
CA VAL A 365 -1.06 -16.21 -17.39
C VAL A 365 -2.08 -17.27 -17.81
N LYS A 366 -1.88 -18.49 -17.32
CA LYS A 366 -2.79 -19.63 -17.50
C LYS A 366 -3.23 -20.17 -16.15
N ARG A 367 -4.45 -20.70 -16.14
CA ARG A 367 -5.02 -21.49 -15.05
C ARG A 367 -5.42 -22.85 -15.60
N GLY A 368 -4.84 -23.92 -15.05
CA GLY A 368 -5.07 -25.30 -15.51
C GLY A 368 -4.78 -25.50 -17.00
N GLY A 369 -3.75 -24.84 -17.54
CA GLY A 369 -3.39 -24.89 -18.96
C GLY A 369 -4.18 -23.94 -19.87
N VAL A 370 -5.20 -23.24 -19.36
CA VAL A 370 -6.05 -22.33 -20.14
C VAL A 370 -5.67 -20.88 -19.87
N PRO A 371 -5.44 -20.02 -20.89
CA PRO A 371 -5.23 -18.60 -20.68
C PRO A 371 -6.37 -17.95 -19.89
N VAL A 372 -6.02 -17.15 -18.88
CA VAL A 372 -7.00 -16.38 -18.12
C VAL A 372 -7.59 -15.26 -18.99
N ALA A 373 -8.80 -14.80 -18.66
CA ALA A 373 -9.52 -13.83 -19.48
C ALA A 373 -8.78 -12.49 -19.64
N ALA A 374 -8.10 -12.04 -18.59
CA ALA A 374 -7.24 -10.87 -18.61
C ALA A 374 -6.18 -10.96 -17.52
N SER A 375 -4.99 -10.44 -17.80
CA SER A 375 -3.87 -10.37 -16.85
C SER A 375 -3.10 -9.06 -16.97
N GLY A 376 -2.39 -8.68 -15.90
CA GLY A 376 -1.48 -7.52 -15.91
C GLY A 376 -2.15 -6.14 -16.01
N LYS A 377 -3.43 -6.02 -15.64
CA LYS A 377 -4.07 -4.70 -15.48
C LYS A 377 -3.46 -3.97 -14.29
N HIS A 378 -3.17 -2.68 -14.43
CA HIS A 378 -2.68 -1.89 -13.30
C HIS A 378 -3.82 -1.60 -12.29
N LEU A 379 -3.48 -1.30 -11.03
CA LEU A 379 -4.43 -1.07 -9.93
C LEU A 379 -5.61 -0.19 -10.32
N TYR A 380 -5.34 0.96 -10.93
CA TYR A 380 -6.40 1.91 -11.33
C TYR A 380 -7.36 1.36 -12.40
N ASP A 381 -6.91 0.48 -13.30
CA ASP A 381 -7.77 -0.12 -14.32
C ASP A 381 -8.79 -1.05 -13.68
N TYR A 382 -8.33 -2.03 -12.90
CA TYR A 382 -9.25 -2.99 -12.30
C TYR A 382 -10.06 -2.37 -11.16
N THR A 383 -9.53 -1.45 -10.34
CA THR A 383 -10.35 -0.81 -9.29
C THR A 383 -11.45 0.10 -9.84
N THR A 384 -11.26 0.74 -11.00
CA THR A 384 -12.36 1.47 -11.67
C THR A 384 -13.38 0.52 -12.30
N ILE A 385 -12.98 -0.68 -12.74
CA ILE A 385 -13.91 -1.76 -13.14
C ILE A 385 -14.72 -2.22 -11.93
N ALA A 386 -14.05 -2.50 -10.80
CA ALA A 386 -14.70 -2.92 -9.56
C ALA A 386 -15.72 -1.87 -9.08
N ASN A 387 -15.34 -0.59 -9.07
CA ASN A 387 -16.22 0.54 -8.73
C ASN A 387 -17.48 0.56 -9.62
N LEU A 388 -17.35 0.28 -10.92
CA LEU A 388 -18.49 0.23 -11.82
C LEU A 388 -19.40 -0.97 -11.54
N TYR A 389 -18.84 -2.19 -11.49
CA TYR A 389 -19.63 -3.42 -11.64
C TYR A 389 -19.92 -4.17 -10.34
N GLN A 390 -19.08 -4.14 -9.29
CA GLN A 390 -19.27 -4.98 -8.10
C GLN A 390 -20.60 -4.72 -7.40
N LEU A 391 -21.04 -3.46 -7.34
CA LEU A 391 -22.32 -3.12 -6.71
C LEU A 391 -23.51 -3.77 -7.43
N CYS A 392 -23.51 -3.82 -8.78
CA CYS A 392 -24.55 -4.53 -9.51
C CYS A 392 -24.37 -6.06 -9.46
N ALA A 393 -23.13 -6.54 -9.58
CA ALA A 393 -22.80 -7.97 -9.52
C ALA A 393 -23.21 -8.61 -8.18
N SER A 394 -23.19 -7.83 -7.08
CA SER A 394 -23.67 -8.28 -5.77
C SER A 394 -25.12 -8.77 -5.73
N GLN A 395 -25.91 -8.46 -6.77
CA GLN A 395 -27.31 -8.88 -6.91
C GLN A 395 -27.46 -10.18 -7.72
N ASP A 396 -26.36 -10.79 -8.15
CA ASP A 396 -26.41 -12.05 -8.85
C ASP A 396 -26.89 -13.17 -7.90
N ALA A 397 -27.76 -14.05 -8.40
CA ALA A 397 -28.37 -15.09 -7.58
C ALA A 397 -27.35 -16.08 -7.00
N SER A 398 -26.21 -16.28 -7.69
CA SER A 398 -25.11 -17.13 -7.20
C SER A 398 -24.48 -16.59 -5.91
N LEU A 399 -24.56 -15.27 -5.68
CA LEU A 399 -23.99 -14.58 -4.52
C LEU A 399 -24.99 -14.39 -3.38
N GLY A 400 -26.16 -15.05 -3.43
CA GLY A 400 -27.21 -14.89 -2.42
C GLY A 400 -26.78 -15.24 -0.97
N ASN A 401 -25.70 -16.02 -0.82
CA ASN A 401 -25.12 -16.38 0.47
C ASN A 401 -23.81 -15.63 0.78
N ALA A 402 -23.34 -14.76 -0.12
CA ALA A 402 -22.12 -13.99 0.09
C ALA A 402 -22.28 -13.06 1.31
N PRO A 403 -21.20 -12.82 2.09
CA PRO A 403 -21.19 -11.77 3.09
C PRO A 403 -21.71 -10.45 2.53
N PHE A 404 -22.56 -9.73 3.28
CA PHE A 404 -23.19 -8.48 2.84
C PHE A 404 -24.14 -8.57 1.64
N ALA A 405 -24.49 -9.75 1.11
CA ALA A 405 -25.42 -9.87 -0.03
C ALA A 405 -26.77 -9.17 0.20
N LYS A 406 -27.23 -9.11 1.45
CA LYS A 406 -28.49 -8.44 1.83
C LYS A 406 -28.36 -6.93 2.09
N THR A 407 -27.14 -6.38 2.09
CA THR A 407 -26.86 -4.99 2.52
C THR A 407 -27.00 -3.97 1.40
N ALA A 408 -26.68 -4.33 0.15
CA ALA A 408 -26.56 -3.37 -0.94
C ALA A 408 -27.89 -2.72 -1.38
N GLY A 409 -29.02 -3.38 -1.08
CA GLY A 409 -30.36 -2.80 -1.14
C GLY A 409 -30.72 -2.13 -2.48
N GLN A 410 -31.49 -1.04 -2.41
CA GLN A 410 -31.99 -0.35 -3.60
C GLN A 410 -30.88 0.29 -4.46
N ALA A 411 -29.75 0.68 -3.84
CA ALA A 411 -28.63 1.30 -4.56
C ALA A 411 -28.02 0.34 -5.59
N ALA A 412 -27.95 -0.96 -5.27
CA ALA A 412 -27.46 -1.98 -6.20
C ALA A 412 -28.40 -2.22 -7.38
N LEU A 413 -29.72 -2.30 -7.12
CA LEU A 413 -30.73 -2.42 -8.16
C LEU A 413 -30.69 -1.21 -9.11
N ASN A 414 -30.59 -0.01 -8.54
CA ASN A 414 -30.44 1.23 -9.29
C ASN A 414 -29.14 1.24 -10.10
N ARG A 415 -28.03 0.76 -9.54
CA ARG A 415 -26.76 0.64 -10.27
C ARG A 415 -26.90 -0.28 -11.48
N CYS A 416 -27.56 -1.44 -11.36
CA CYS A 416 -27.81 -2.31 -12.50
C CYS A 416 -28.63 -1.61 -13.59
N ALA A 417 -29.73 -0.95 -13.22
CA ALA A 417 -30.55 -0.19 -14.17
C ALA A 417 -29.75 0.92 -14.87
N SER A 418 -28.95 1.68 -14.12
CA SER A 418 -28.09 2.76 -14.64
C SER A 418 -27.04 2.25 -15.61
N LEU A 419 -26.35 1.15 -15.30
CA LEU A 419 -25.35 0.56 -16.19
C LEU A 419 -25.98 -0.01 -17.47
N ALA A 420 -27.17 -0.63 -17.35
CA ALA A 420 -27.91 -1.14 -18.51
C ALA A 420 -28.39 0.00 -19.43
N ALA A 421 -28.95 1.07 -18.86
CA ALA A 421 -29.34 2.28 -19.61
C ALA A 421 -28.15 2.92 -20.34
N LYS A 422 -26.96 2.85 -19.75
CA LYS A 422 -25.70 3.32 -20.34
C LYS A 422 -24.99 2.28 -21.22
N LYS A 423 -25.62 1.13 -21.48
CA LYS A 423 -25.12 0.03 -22.33
C LYS A 423 -23.75 -0.51 -21.88
N LYS A 424 -23.48 -0.48 -20.57
CA LYS A 424 -22.27 -1.06 -19.96
C LYS A 424 -22.45 -2.53 -19.60
N ILE A 425 -23.69 -2.96 -19.39
CA ILE A 425 -24.10 -4.35 -19.16
C ILE A 425 -25.34 -4.66 -20.00
N ALA A 426 -25.62 -5.94 -20.20
CA ALA A 426 -26.77 -6.44 -20.96
C ALA A 426 -27.89 -6.98 -20.04
N GLY A 427 -29.07 -7.23 -20.60
CA GLY A 427 -30.18 -7.89 -19.91
C GLY A 427 -31.40 -6.99 -19.64
N GLY A 428 -32.59 -7.56 -19.83
CA GLY A 428 -33.88 -6.87 -19.61
C GLY A 428 -34.45 -7.00 -18.20
N SER A 429 -33.86 -7.86 -17.35
CA SER A 429 -34.23 -8.03 -15.95
C SER A 429 -33.03 -7.73 -15.05
N THR A 430 -33.27 -7.38 -13.78
CA THR A 430 -32.19 -7.13 -12.82
C THR A 430 -31.28 -8.35 -12.64
N SER A 431 -31.85 -9.57 -12.62
CA SER A 431 -31.05 -10.80 -12.53
C SER A 431 -30.10 -10.94 -13.73
N ALA A 432 -30.59 -10.73 -14.96
CA ALA A 432 -29.74 -10.79 -16.14
C ALA A 432 -28.66 -9.68 -16.17
N GLN A 433 -28.98 -8.50 -15.63
CA GLN A 433 -28.04 -7.39 -15.48
C GLN A 433 -26.94 -7.70 -14.45
N ALA A 434 -27.31 -8.27 -13.31
CA ALA A 434 -26.36 -8.66 -12.27
C ALA A 434 -25.40 -9.73 -12.78
N THR A 435 -25.91 -10.75 -13.49
CA THR A 435 -25.07 -11.76 -14.16
C THR A 435 -24.15 -11.12 -15.19
N SER A 436 -24.66 -10.20 -16.03
CA SER A 436 -23.82 -9.49 -16.99
C SER A 436 -22.72 -8.64 -16.33
N ALA A 437 -22.95 -8.12 -15.12
CA ALA A 437 -21.96 -7.38 -14.35
C ALA A 437 -20.92 -8.32 -13.71
N LEU A 438 -21.34 -9.46 -13.18
CA LEU A 438 -20.44 -10.51 -12.69
C LEU A 438 -19.53 -11.03 -13.81
N ASP A 439 -20.09 -11.34 -14.98
CA ASP A 439 -19.32 -11.74 -16.16
C ASP A 439 -18.31 -10.66 -16.59
N ALA A 440 -18.63 -9.37 -16.37
CA ALA A 440 -17.70 -8.28 -16.66
C ALA A 440 -16.49 -8.27 -15.74
N LEU A 441 -16.67 -8.65 -14.46
CA LEU A 441 -15.57 -8.84 -13.51
C LEU A 441 -14.71 -10.06 -13.88
N HIS A 442 -15.32 -11.19 -14.24
CA HIS A 442 -14.56 -12.37 -14.70
C HIS A 442 -13.78 -12.09 -15.99
N ARG A 443 -14.41 -11.43 -16.97
CA ARG A 443 -13.70 -10.97 -18.20
C ARG A 443 -12.56 -10.00 -17.88
N ALA A 444 -12.67 -9.25 -16.80
CA ALA A 444 -11.62 -8.34 -16.37
C ALA A 444 -10.47 -9.05 -15.65
N GLY A 445 -10.61 -10.31 -15.24
CA GLY A 445 -9.53 -11.14 -14.71
C GLY A 445 -9.68 -11.58 -13.25
N TRP A 446 -10.81 -11.30 -12.60
CA TRP A 446 -11.11 -11.89 -11.29
C TRP A 446 -11.36 -13.39 -11.42
N GLU A 447 -10.89 -14.13 -10.42
CA GLU A 447 -11.15 -15.56 -10.29
C GLU A 447 -12.52 -15.80 -9.64
N PRO A 448 -13.25 -16.87 -10.00
CA PRO A 448 -14.52 -17.22 -9.36
C PRO A 448 -14.41 -17.36 -7.83
N GLU A 449 -13.24 -17.75 -7.32
CA GLU A 449 -12.95 -17.84 -5.88
C GLU A 449 -13.06 -16.52 -5.12
N SER A 450 -13.11 -15.38 -5.82
CA SER A 450 -13.23 -14.06 -5.22
C SER A 450 -14.67 -13.51 -5.26
N ASP A 451 -15.60 -14.19 -5.91
CA ASP A 451 -16.94 -13.67 -6.19
C ASP A 451 -17.73 -13.34 -4.90
N ASP A 452 -17.61 -14.20 -3.90
CA ASP A 452 -18.25 -14.03 -2.58
C ASP A 452 -17.76 -12.78 -1.84
N LEU A 453 -16.67 -12.13 -2.27
CA LEU A 453 -16.20 -10.86 -1.69
C LEU A 453 -16.87 -9.64 -2.33
N PHE A 454 -17.47 -9.73 -3.52
CA PHE A 454 -17.92 -8.53 -4.24
C PHE A 454 -19.05 -7.78 -3.52
N ALA A 455 -19.92 -8.49 -2.80
CA ALA A 455 -20.98 -7.88 -2.01
C ALA A 455 -20.42 -7.05 -0.84
N SER A 456 -19.47 -7.57 -0.07
CA SER A 456 -18.84 -6.82 1.02
C SER A 456 -17.92 -5.71 0.50
N LEU A 457 -17.09 -5.96 -0.52
CA LEU A 457 -16.19 -4.96 -1.09
C LEU A 457 -16.93 -3.77 -1.69
N SER A 458 -18.09 -4.01 -2.33
CA SER A 458 -18.93 -2.92 -2.83
C SER A 458 -19.67 -2.18 -1.71
N ALA A 459 -20.22 -2.88 -0.71
CA ALA A 459 -20.88 -2.25 0.43
C ALA A 459 -19.94 -1.42 1.31
N LEU A 460 -18.67 -1.83 1.39
CA LEU A 460 -17.59 -1.10 2.07
C LEU A 460 -16.90 -0.07 1.16
N GLU A 461 -17.43 0.17 -0.04
CA GLU A 461 -16.97 1.20 -0.99
C GLU A 461 -15.49 1.08 -1.39
N VAL A 462 -14.93 -0.15 -1.39
CA VAL A 462 -13.50 -0.38 -1.63
C VAL A 462 -13.07 0.10 -3.02
N GLY A 463 -13.87 -0.21 -4.05
CA GLY A 463 -13.59 0.19 -5.43
C GLY A 463 -13.60 1.70 -5.64
N SER A 464 -14.61 2.42 -5.10
CA SER A 464 -14.72 3.88 -5.24
C SER A 464 -13.64 4.61 -4.44
N SER A 465 -13.39 4.16 -3.21
CA SER A 465 -12.34 4.66 -2.31
C SER A 465 -10.96 4.70 -2.99
N ILE A 466 -10.56 3.58 -3.58
CA ILE A 466 -9.27 3.44 -4.24
C ILE A 466 -9.27 4.23 -5.55
N SER A 467 -10.32 4.11 -6.36
CA SER A 467 -10.41 4.83 -7.64
C SER A 467 -10.24 6.35 -7.45
N VAL A 468 -10.95 6.97 -6.50
CA VAL A 468 -10.86 8.42 -6.28
C VAL A 468 -9.47 8.82 -5.79
N THR A 469 -8.92 8.08 -4.82
CA THR A 469 -7.64 8.44 -4.21
C THR A 469 -6.48 8.33 -5.21
N TYR A 470 -6.45 7.24 -5.98
CA TYR A 470 -5.40 7.03 -6.97
C TYR A 470 -5.56 7.92 -8.21
N ALA A 471 -6.79 8.26 -8.60
CA ALA A 471 -7.01 9.26 -9.65
C ALA A 471 -6.33 10.59 -9.26
N ASN A 472 -6.58 11.07 -8.04
CA ASN A 472 -6.00 12.32 -7.57
C ASN A 472 -4.47 12.22 -7.44
N ALA A 473 -3.95 11.12 -6.88
CA ALA A 473 -2.50 10.92 -6.73
C ALA A 473 -1.76 10.86 -8.07
N TYR A 474 -2.24 10.05 -9.02
CA TYR A 474 -1.60 9.89 -10.33
C TYR A 474 -1.74 11.14 -11.19
N ALA A 475 -2.89 11.83 -11.13
CA ALA A 475 -3.07 13.10 -11.83
C ALA A 475 -2.41 14.29 -11.11
N ARG A 476 -1.88 14.08 -9.89
CA ARG A 476 -1.33 15.11 -9.00
C ARG A 476 -2.32 16.25 -8.77
N ALA A 477 -3.59 15.91 -8.61
CA ALA A 477 -4.66 16.86 -8.42
C ALA A 477 -4.58 17.52 -7.03
N SER A 478 -4.97 18.80 -6.97
CA SER A 478 -5.24 19.48 -5.72
C SER A 478 -6.60 19.08 -5.18
N VAL A 479 -6.80 19.17 -3.85
CA VAL A 479 -8.12 19.03 -3.23
C VAL A 479 -9.15 20.02 -3.80
N THR A 480 -8.70 21.19 -4.27
CA THR A 480 -9.60 22.21 -4.84
C THR A 480 -10.06 21.88 -6.26
N ASP A 481 -9.42 20.93 -6.94
CA ASP A 481 -9.78 20.53 -8.30
C ASP A 481 -11.04 19.66 -8.32
N ARG A 482 -11.36 18.99 -7.20
CA ARG A 482 -12.50 18.07 -7.06
C ARG A 482 -12.61 17.13 -8.25
N LEU A 483 -11.53 16.40 -8.53
CA LEU A 483 -11.42 15.54 -9.69
C LEU A 483 -12.63 14.60 -9.77
N CYS A 484 -13.33 14.61 -10.91
CA CYS A 484 -14.59 13.89 -11.12
C CYS A 484 -15.73 14.24 -10.14
N HIS A 485 -15.74 15.48 -9.63
CA HIS A 485 -16.70 15.99 -8.66
C HIS A 485 -16.71 15.22 -7.33
N TYR A 486 -15.57 14.65 -6.95
CA TYR A 486 -15.38 14.02 -5.65
C TYR A 486 -14.73 14.96 -4.65
N SER A 487 -15.13 14.82 -3.39
CA SER A 487 -14.42 15.40 -2.24
C SER A 487 -14.58 14.49 -1.01
N PHE A 488 -13.88 14.81 0.09
CA PHE A 488 -13.95 14.04 1.34
C PHE A 488 -14.50 14.88 2.49
N SER A 489 -15.42 14.30 3.27
CA SER A 489 -16.03 14.98 4.42
C SER A 489 -16.70 13.97 5.36
N SER A 490 -17.11 14.42 6.54
CA SER A 490 -18.00 13.65 7.39
C SER A 490 -19.43 13.73 6.85
N PRO A 491 -20.16 12.60 6.74
CA PRO A 491 -21.55 12.63 6.31
C PRO A 491 -22.46 13.05 7.46
N GLY A 492 -23.44 13.90 7.16
CA GLY A 492 -24.58 14.16 8.03
C GLY A 492 -25.48 12.94 8.17
N SER A 493 -26.58 13.09 8.90
CA SER A 493 -27.52 11.99 9.09
C SER A 493 -28.25 11.64 7.79
N PRO A 494 -28.51 10.35 7.50
CA PRO A 494 -29.45 9.95 6.45
C PRO A 494 -30.86 10.57 6.68
N PRO A 495 -31.66 10.81 5.63
CA PRO A 495 -31.37 10.51 4.23
C PRO A 495 -30.50 11.56 3.52
N GLN A 496 -30.29 12.75 4.09
CA GLN A 496 -29.58 13.84 3.40
C GLN A 496 -28.09 13.56 3.26
N ALA A 497 -27.45 12.97 4.27
CA ALA A 497 -26.03 12.57 4.24
C ALA A 497 -25.08 13.62 3.61
N ASN A 498 -25.40 14.90 3.80
CA ASN A 498 -24.65 16.03 3.26
C ASN A 498 -23.34 16.22 4.05
N PRO A 499 -22.32 16.88 3.48
CA PRO A 499 -21.11 17.24 4.21
C PRO A 499 -21.41 18.03 5.49
N VAL A 500 -20.81 17.61 6.60
CA VAL A 500 -20.86 18.30 7.90
C VAL A 500 -19.47 18.36 8.52
N THR A 501 -19.28 19.25 9.50
CA THR A 501 -18.03 19.33 10.27
C THR A 501 -17.72 17.97 10.90
N ALA A 502 -16.47 17.53 10.76
CA ALA A 502 -16.02 16.29 11.37
C ALA A 502 -16.10 16.38 12.90
N PRO A 503 -16.62 15.34 13.59
CA PRO A 503 -16.61 15.31 15.05
C PRO A 503 -15.18 15.49 15.58
N ALA A 504 -14.98 16.45 16.49
CA ALA A 504 -13.65 16.82 16.98
C ALA A 504 -12.87 15.61 17.54
N ALA A 505 -13.53 14.77 18.34
CA ALA A 505 -12.93 13.56 18.89
C ALA A 505 -12.53 12.53 17.81
N ALA A 506 -13.34 12.37 16.77
CA ALA A 506 -13.02 11.47 15.65
C ALA A 506 -11.81 11.98 14.87
N LEU A 507 -11.77 13.29 14.60
CA LEU A 507 -10.66 13.94 13.91
C LEU A 507 -9.35 13.86 14.73
N ALA A 508 -9.43 14.06 16.04
CA ALA A 508 -8.29 13.99 16.96
C ALA A 508 -7.69 12.57 17.03
N GLY A 509 -8.54 11.53 16.98
CA GLY A 509 -8.12 10.13 16.95
C GLY A 509 -7.74 9.57 15.57
N LEU A 510 -7.94 10.34 14.48
CA LEU A 510 -7.90 9.81 13.11
C LEU A 510 -6.51 9.33 12.69
N PHE A 511 -5.44 9.87 13.29
CA PHE A 511 -4.08 9.33 13.10
C PHE A 511 -3.99 7.84 13.43
N SER A 512 -4.70 7.42 14.49
CA SER A 512 -4.64 6.06 15.01
C SER A 512 -5.56 5.10 14.26
N THR A 513 -6.77 5.55 13.98
CA THR A 513 -7.86 4.72 13.43
C THR A 513 -8.02 4.85 11.92
N GLY A 514 -7.37 5.83 11.30
CA GLY A 514 -7.45 6.12 9.87
C GLY A 514 -6.68 5.11 9.01
N ASN A 515 -7.27 4.73 7.87
CA ASN A 515 -6.61 3.89 6.86
C ASN A 515 -5.96 4.70 5.72
N GLY A 516 -6.09 6.04 5.75
CA GLY A 516 -5.57 6.98 4.74
C GLY A 516 -6.38 7.07 3.44
N ILE A 517 -7.45 6.28 3.27
CA ILE A 517 -8.33 6.29 2.09
C ILE A 517 -9.81 6.28 2.55
N PRO A 518 -10.56 7.38 2.42
CA PRO A 518 -11.98 7.38 2.73
C PRO A 518 -12.79 6.41 1.85
N PRO A 519 -13.76 5.65 2.40
CA PRO A 519 -14.28 5.77 3.75
C PRO A 519 -13.34 5.26 4.86
N THR A 520 -13.32 6.02 5.95
CA THR A 520 -12.55 5.75 7.18
C THR A 520 -13.26 6.40 8.36
N THR A 521 -12.74 6.29 9.59
CA THR A 521 -13.31 6.88 10.82
C THR A 521 -13.96 8.24 10.59
N ALA A 522 -15.30 8.25 10.60
CA ALA A 522 -16.17 9.41 10.41
C ALA A 522 -15.97 10.21 9.09
N VAL A 523 -15.26 9.69 8.09
CA VAL A 523 -15.03 10.37 6.80
C VAL A 523 -15.44 9.47 5.65
N THR A 524 -16.14 10.02 4.67
CA THR A 524 -16.59 9.31 3.47
C THR A 524 -16.27 10.11 2.20
N LEU A 525 -16.42 9.44 1.07
CA LEU A 525 -16.50 10.07 -0.26
C LEU A 525 -17.79 10.88 -0.38
N MET A 526 -17.70 12.06 -0.98
CA MET A 526 -18.82 12.93 -1.31
C MET A 526 -18.93 13.07 -2.84
N ASN A 527 -20.15 12.98 -3.35
CA ASN A 527 -20.52 13.37 -4.69
C ASN A 527 -20.96 14.84 -4.67
N ASP A 528 -20.08 15.73 -5.13
CA ASP A 528 -20.36 17.17 -5.20
C ASP A 528 -21.29 17.53 -6.37
N ALA A 529 -21.50 16.61 -7.32
CA ALA A 529 -22.41 16.80 -8.46
C ALA A 529 -23.85 16.35 -8.16
N ASN A 530 -24.14 15.82 -6.96
CA ASN A 530 -25.50 15.41 -6.59
C ASN A 530 -26.50 16.58 -6.79
N PRO A 531 -27.66 16.37 -7.45
CA PRO A 531 -28.56 17.45 -7.87
C PRO A 531 -29.09 18.36 -6.75
N SER A 532 -29.20 17.84 -5.52
CA SER A 532 -29.68 18.59 -4.35
C SER A 532 -28.55 19.18 -3.49
N GLY A 533 -27.34 19.28 -4.04
CA GLY A 533 -26.12 19.65 -3.32
C GLY A 533 -25.31 18.42 -2.89
N ALA A 534 -24.06 18.63 -2.49
CA ALA A 534 -23.14 17.55 -2.16
C ALA A 534 -23.71 16.55 -1.14
N MET A 535 -23.50 15.26 -1.39
CA MET A 535 -24.04 14.15 -0.58
C MET A 535 -23.04 12.99 -0.58
N ARG A 536 -23.07 12.14 0.46
CA ARG A 536 -22.29 10.90 0.53
C ARG A 536 -22.44 10.09 -0.76
N ASP A 537 -21.29 9.71 -1.35
CA ASP A 537 -21.18 9.05 -2.65
C ASP A 537 -22.16 7.89 -2.84
N PHE A 538 -22.09 6.88 -1.98
CA PHE A 538 -22.92 5.68 -2.05
C PHE A 538 -24.44 5.93 -1.95
N ALA A 539 -24.86 7.01 -1.29
CA ALA A 539 -26.27 7.37 -1.14
C ALA A 539 -26.75 8.39 -2.20
N SER A 540 -25.83 8.98 -2.95
CA SER A 540 -26.11 10.11 -3.82
C SER A 540 -26.82 9.74 -5.11
N ILE A 541 -27.49 10.73 -5.69
CA ILE A 541 -28.18 10.64 -6.97
C ILE A 541 -27.25 11.08 -8.09
N SER A 542 -27.12 10.23 -9.11
CA SER A 542 -26.39 10.59 -10.32
C SER A 542 -27.21 11.54 -11.19
N PRO A 543 -26.66 12.71 -11.59
CA PRO A 543 -27.39 13.68 -12.41
C PRO A 543 -27.95 13.15 -13.73
N SER A 544 -27.26 12.21 -14.37
CA SER A 544 -27.66 11.69 -15.68
C SER A 544 -28.75 10.62 -15.63
N THR A 545 -28.84 9.88 -14.52
CA THR A 545 -29.81 8.77 -14.36
C THR A 545 -30.98 9.15 -13.47
N LYS A 546 -30.80 10.19 -12.63
CA LYS A 546 -31.75 10.59 -11.57
C LYS A 546 -32.03 9.48 -10.56
N LEU A 547 -31.13 8.50 -10.46
CA LEU A 547 -31.22 7.40 -9.50
C LEU A 547 -30.16 7.52 -8.41
N ALA A 548 -30.51 7.13 -7.19
CA ALA A 548 -29.56 6.88 -6.11
C ALA A 548 -28.83 5.56 -6.39
N ASP A 549 -27.79 5.61 -7.21
CA ASP A 549 -27.08 4.46 -7.77
C ASP A 549 -25.62 4.39 -7.31
N GLY A 550 -25.30 5.07 -6.21
CA GLY A 550 -23.94 5.20 -5.69
C GLY A 550 -23.04 5.96 -6.65
N ASN A 551 -23.54 7.05 -7.25
CA ASN A 551 -22.77 7.93 -8.12
C ASN A 551 -22.13 7.25 -9.35
N VAL A 552 -22.95 6.57 -10.17
CA VAL A 552 -22.47 5.99 -11.43
C VAL A 552 -21.78 7.02 -12.34
N ASP A 553 -22.18 8.30 -12.28
CA ASP A 553 -21.55 9.37 -13.08
C ASP A 553 -20.11 9.65 -12.65
N GLY A 554 -19.86 9.72 -11.34
CA GLY A 554 -18.50 9.80 -10.79
C GLY A 554 -17.65 8.59 -11.15
N ALA A 555 -18.21 7.37 -10.99
CA ALA A 555 -17.51 6.13 -11.35
C ALA A 555 -17.14 6.08 -12.85
N LEU A 556 -18.03 6.55 -13.73
CA LEU A 556 -17.76 6.64 -15.17
C LEU A 556 -16.76 7.75 -15.51
N CYS A 557 -16.76 8.87 -14.79
CA CYS A 557 -15.74 9.90 -14.96
C CYS A 557 -14.35 9.35 -14.63
N LEU A 558 -14.19 8.67 -13.49
CA LEU A 558 -12.92 8.06 -13.07
C LEU A 558 -12.44 7.04 -14.09
N ARG A 559 -13.34 6.18 -14.57
CA ARG A 559 -13.03 5.24 -15.67
C ARG A 559 -12.63 5.98 -16.95
N GLY A 560 -13.35 7.05 -17.29
CA GLY A 560 -13.13 7.89 -18.45
C GLY A 560 -11.73 8.52 -18.47
N LEU A 561 -11.14 8.86 -17.31
CA LEU A 561 -9.76 9.36 -17.25
C LEU A 561 -8.77 8.36 -17.86
N LEU A 562 -8.97 7.05 -17.63
CA LEU A 562 -8.13 6.00 -18.21
C LEU A 562 -8.49 5.75 -19.68
N ASP A 563 -9.78 5.56 -19.99
CA ASP A 563 -10.25 5.22 -21.33
C ASP A 563 -9.89 6.29 -22.36
N THR A 564 -9.89 7.57 -21.96
CA THR A 564 -9.49 8.72 -22.80
C THR A 564 -7.98 9.02 -22.73
N ARG A 565 -7.21 8.23 -21.98
CA ARG A 565 -5.76 8.41 -21.76
C ARG A 565 -5.41 9.81 -21.29
N ASN A 566 -6.07 10.28 -20.23
CA ASN A 566 -5.73 11.55 -19.59
C ASN A 566 -4.20 11.63 -19.34
N PRO A 567 -3.47 12.62 -19.90
CA PRO A 567 -2.01 12.60 -19.90
C PRO A 567 -1.38 12.58 -18.51
N ALA A 568 -1.95 13.32 -17.55
CA ALA A 568 -1.44 13.36 -16.18
C ALA A 568 -1.61 12.00 -15.50
N LEU A 569 -2.81 11.41 -15.59
CA LEU A 569 -3.09 10.07 -15.08
C LEU A 569 -2.13 9.01 -15.69
N MET A 570 -2.00 8.98 -17.02
CA MET A 570 -1.17 7.98 -17.69
C MET A 570 0.32 8.14 -17.35
N THR A 571 0.79 9.37 -17.17
CA THR A 571 2.15 9.65 -16.69
C THR A 571 2.33 9.12 -15.26
N GLY A 572 1.36 9.37 -14.38
CA GLY A 572 1.38 8.87 -13.01
C GLY A 572 1.42 7.34 -12.93
N ILE A 573 0.57 6.66 -13.69
CA ILE A 573 0.57 5.19 -13.81
C ILE A 573 1.90 4.69 -14.38
N GLY A 574 2.44 5.36 -15.41
CA GLY A 574 3.70 4.97 -16.03
C GLY A 574 4.90 4.94 -15.07
N GLN A 575 4.87 5.76 -14.03
CA GLN A 575 5.90 5.84 -12.99
C GLN A 575 5.83 4.69 -11.97
N THR A 576 4.76 3.90 -11.96
CA THR A 576 4.54 2.84 -10.96
C THR A 576 4.95 1.45 -11.45
N TYR A 577 5.35 1.32 -12.71
CA TYR A 577 5.70 0.03 -13.29
C TYR A 577 6.94 -0.58 -12.65
N ARG A 578 6.85 -1.88 -12.39
CA ARG A 578 7.94 -2.73 -11.89
C ARG A 578 8.73 -3.31 -13.07
N THR A 579 10.01 -3.48 -12.87
CA THR A 579 10.95 -4.00 -13.88
C THR A 579 10.98 -5.53 -13.91
N GLY A 580 10.62 -6.19 -12.80
CA GLY A 580 10.81 -7.62 -12.60
C GLY A 580 12.25 -8.01 -12.24
N ASN A 581 13.18 -7.07 -12.15
CA ASN A 581 14.59 -7.35 -11.83
C ASN A 581 14.84 -7.26 -10.32
N LEU A 582 14.83 -8.39 -9.62
CA LEU A 582 15.14 -8.48 -8.20
C LEU A 582 16.66 -8.64 -7.94
N GLY A 583 17.49 -8.66 -8.98
CA GLY A 583 18.93 -8.87 -8.89
C GLY A 583 19.32 -10.31 -8.53
N GLY A 584 18.45 -11.29 -8.81
CA GLY A 584 18.67 -12.69 -8.42
C GLY A 584 18.65 -12.92 -6.90
N ARG A 585 18.05 -12.01 -6.14
CA ARG A 585 17.89 -12.14 -4.68
C ARG A 585 16.85 -13.22 -4.33
N PRO A 586 17.08 -14.06 -3.30
CA PRO A 586 16.08 -15.00 -2.80
C PRO A 586 14.77 -14.27 -2.48
N SER A 587 13.68 -14.68 -3.12
CA SER A 587 12.42 -13.97 -3.02
C SER A 587 11.23 -14.93 -2.93
N VAL A 588 10.28 -14.63 -2.04
CA VAL A 588 9.01 -15.37 -1.91
C VAL A 588 7.84 -14.38 -1.90
N ILE A 589 6.87 -14.63 -2.77
CA ILE A 589 5.56 -13.97 -2.75
C ILE A 589 4.52 -14.99 -2.31
N VAL A 590 3.71 -14.67 -1.31
CA VAL A 590 2.51 -15.43 -0.95
C VAL A 590 1.27 -14.64 -1.34
N GLN A 591 0.27 -15.26 -1.96
CA GLN A 591 -1.00 -14.58 -2.20
C GLN A 591 -2.22 -15.51 -2.14
N GLY A 592 -3.31 -15.02 -1.57
CA GLY A 592 -4.59 -15.71 -1.56
C GLY A 592 -5.22 -15.77 -2.95
N ARG A 593 -5.65 -16.95 -3.39
CA ARG A 593 -6.37 -17.14 -4.67
C ARG A 593 -7.70 -16.40 -4.69
N SER A 594 -8.35 -16.24 -3.54
CA SER A 594 -9.62 -15.53 -3.39
C SER A 594 -9.44 -14.01 -3.25
N ASP A 595 -8.25 -13.44 -3.47
CA ASP A 595 -8.03 -12.00 -3.34
C ASP A 595 -8.90 -11.19 -4.33
N GLY A 596 -9.98 -10.62 -3.81
CA GLY A 596 -10.92 -9.78 -4.57
C GLY A 596 -10.51 -8.31 -4.67
N LEU A 597 -9.49 -7.87 -3.93
CA LEU A 597 -8.96 -6.51 -4.00
C LEU A 597 -7.84 -6.38 -5.02
N LEU A 598 -6.84 -7.26 -4.94
CA LEU A 598 -5.68 -7.33 -5.81
C LEU A 598 -5.70 -8.70 -6.53
N PRO A 599 -6.50 -8.86 -7.60
CA PRO A 599 -6.66 -10.16 -8.25
C PRO A 599 -5.32 -10.74 -8.67
N VAL A 600 -5.08 -12.02 -8.35
CA VAL A 600 -3.82 -12.74 -8.61
C VAL A 600 -3.37 -12.66 -10.06
N ASN A 601 -4.32 -12.53 -11.00
CA ASN A 601 -4.07 -12.39 -12.44
C ASN A 601 -3.47 -11.03 -12.84
N HIS A 602 -3.49 -10.04 -11.96
CA HIS A 602 -2.97 -8.70 -12.22
C HIS A 602 -1.69 -8.39 -11.47
N THR A 603 -1.42 -9.11 -10.38
CA THR A 603 -0.28 -8.88 -9.50
C THR A 603 0.73 -10.03 -9.55
N SER A 604 0.62 -11.02 -8.67
CA SER A 604 1.69 -11.99 -8.42
C SER A 604 1.92 -12.98 -9.55
N ARG A 605 0.85 -13.51 -10.18
CA ARG A 605 1.00 -14.42 -11.33
C ARG A 605 1.77 -13.77 -12.47
N PRO A 606 1.38 -12.59 -12.99
CA PRO A 606 2.13 -11.99 -14.07
C PRO A 606 3.51 -11.47 -13.62
N TYR A 607 3.67 -11.03 -12.36
CA TYR A 607 4.99 -10.61 -11.86
C TYR A 607 6.00 -11.76 -11.82
N LEU A 608 5.57 -12.97 -11.43
CA LEU A 608 6.41 -14.17 -11.51
C LEU A 608 6.93 -14.40 -12.95
N GLY A 609 6.04 -14.27 -13.94
CA GLY A 609 6.41 -14.39 -15.35
C GLY A 609 7.37 -13.31 -15.82
N LEU A 610 7.14 -12.06 -15.39
CA LEU A 610 8.01 -10.92 -15.72
C LEU A 610 9.40 -11.10 -15.13
N ASN A 611 9.51 -11.46 -13.84
CA ASN A 611 10.79 -11.72 -13.20
C ASN A 611 11.54 -12.87 -13.89
N LYS A 612 10.85 -13.98 -14.19
CA LYS A 612 11.48 -15.10 -14.89
C LYS A 612 11.95 -14.72 -16.29
N HIS A 613 11.19 -13.88 -17.00
CA HIS A 613 11.57 -13.37 -18.31
C HIS A 613 12.83 -12.48 -18.25
N VAL A 614 12.93 -11.63 -17.23
CA VAL A 614 14.02 -10.66 -17.08
C VAL A 614 15.31 -11.30 -16.53
N GLU A 615 15.20 -12.18 -15.53
CA GLU A 615 16.37 -12.76 -14.86
C GLU A 615 16.76 -14.15 -15.38
N GLY A 616 15.86 -14.83 -16.10
CA GLY A 616 16.11 -16.15 -16.67
C GLY A 616 16.49 -17.20 -15.62
N ALA A 617 17.67 -17.80 -15.77
CA ALA A 617 18.20 -18.80 -14.83
C ALA A 617 18.61 -18.20 -13.48
N SER A 618 18.87 -16.89 -13.42
CA SER A 618 19.22 -16.18 -12.19
C SER A 618 18.01 -15.87 -11.30
N SER A 619 16.79 -16.03 -11.83
CA SER A 619 15.56 -15.85 -11.06
C SER A 619 15.51 -16.80 -9.87
N ARG A 620 15.39 -16.22 -8.67
CA ARG A 620 15.21 -16.91 -7.39
C ARG A 620 13.90 -16.52 -6.71
N LEU A 621 12.89 -16.18 -7.51
CA LEU A 621 11.55 -15.86 -7.06
C LEU A 621 10.68 -17.12 -7.01
N SER A 622 10.07 -17.36 -5.84
CA SER A 622 9.06 -18.39 -5.63
C SER A 622 7.70 -17.73 -5.39
N TYR A 623 6.65 -18.26 -6.04
CA TYR A 623 5.28 -17.79 -5.86
C TYR A 623 4.42 -18.89 -5.21
N ILE A 624 3.83 -18.56 -4.07
CA ILE A 624 2.99 -19.45 -3.28
C ILE A 624 1.56 -18.93 -3.34
N GLU A 625 0.71 -19.62 -4.09
CA GLU A 625 -0.70 -19.29 -4.22
C GLU A 625 -1.53 -20.10 -3.23
N VAL A 626 -2.23 -19.46 -2.31
CA VAL A 626 -2.93 -20.13 -1.22
C VAL A 626 -4.42 -20.16 -1.51
N THR A 627 -5.03 -21.35 -1.63
CA THR A 627 -6.48 -21.44 -1.81
C THR A 627 -7.20 -20.93 -0.56
N ASN A 628 -8.43 -20.44 -0.69
CA ASN A 628 -9.24 -19.88 0.41
C ASN A 628 -8.56 -18.72 1.19
N GLY A 629 -7.43 -18.19 0.73
CA GLY A 629 -6.83 -16.97 1.25
C GLY A 629 -7.35 -15.75 0.51
N GLN A 630 -7.52 -14.64 1.22
CA GLN A 630 -7.94 -13.35 0.66
C GLN A 630 -7.27 -12.17 1.39
N HIS A 631 -7.42 -10.97 0.82
CA HIS A 631 -6.62 -9.79 1.16
C HIS A 631 -6.74 -9.25 2.60
N PHE A 632 -7.90 -9.44 3.24
CA PHE A 632 -8.27 -8.76 4.47
C PHE A 632 -8.41 -9.73 5.64
N ASP A 633 -7.29 -10.21 6.19
CA ASP A 633 -7.32 -11.08 7.38
C ASP A 633 -8.13 -10.44 8.53
N GLY A 634 -8.02 -9.13 8.72
CA GLY A 634 -8.82 -8.38 9.70
C GLY A 634 -10.31 -8.24 9.38
N PHE A 635 -10.82 -8.85 8.30
CA PHE A 635 -12.25 -9.03 8.05
C PHE A 635 -12.75 -10.41 8.49
N ILE A 636 -11.84 -11.38 8.65
CA ILE A 636 -12.18 -12.74 9.04
C ILE A 636 -12.78 -12.78 10.45
N ASP A 637 -12.34 -11.89 11.35
CA ASP A 637 -12.79 -11.81 12.74
C ASP A 637 -14.00 -10.89 12.98
N VAL A 638 -14.40 -10.09 11.98
CA VAL A 638 -15.45 -9.05 12.15
C VAL A 638 -16.60 -9.14 11.16
N ILE A 639 -16.42 -9.72 9.97
CA ILE A 639 -17.49 -9.83 8.98
C ILE A 639 -18.16 -11.22 9.05
N PRO A 640 -19.47 -11.29 9.34
CA PRO A 640 -20.22 -12.54 9.28
C PRO A 640 -20.02 -13.29 7.96
N GLY A 641 -19.75 -14.59 8.05
CA GLY A 641 -19.57 -15.49 6.92
C GLY A 641 -18.14 -15.54 6.36
N TYR A 642 -17.23 -14.64 6.75
CA TYR A 642 -15.83 -14.72 6.32
C TYR A 642 -15.10 -15.90 6.99
N ALA A 643 -15.27 -16.09 8.30
CA ALA A 643 -14.61 -17.16 9.04
C ALA A 643 -14.94 -18.57 8.50
N LYS A 644 -16.11 -18.73 7.88
CA LYS A 644 -16.53 -19.96 7.20
C LYS A 644 -15.70 -20.26 5.95
N ARG A 645 -15.34 -19.21 5.20
CA ARG A 645 -14.82 -19.29 3.83
C ARG A 645 -13.30 -19.20 3.77
N TYR A 646 -12.70 -18.37 4.62
CA TYR A 646 -11.33 -17.93 4.43
C TYR A 646 -10.39 -18.34 5.55
N ILE A 647 -9.13 -18.53 5.19
CA ILE A 647 -8.01 -18.78 6.10
C ILE A 647 -7.17 -17.50 6.25
N PRO A 648 -6.47 -17.32 7.38
CA PRO A 648 -5.57 -16.19 7.57
C PRO A 648 -4.30 -16.33 6.72
N MET A 649 -4.04 -15.34 5.87
CA MET A 649 -2.84 -15.25 5.06
C MET A 649 -1.58 -14.92 5.86
N HIS A 650 -1.72 -14.28 7.03
CA HIS A 650 -0.59 -13.90 7.89
C HIS A 650 0.29 -15.11 8.28
N VAL A 651 -0.29 -16.31 8.44
CA VAL A 651 0.45 -17.57 8.64
C VAL A 651 1.45 -17.82 7.52
N TYR A 652 1.04 -17.61 6.27
CA TYR A 652 1.87 -17.85 5.11
C TYR A 652 2.91 -16.74 4.89
N VAL A 653 2.61 -15.50 5.29
CA VAL A 653 3.60 -14.42 5.30
C VAL A 653 4.77 -14.74 6.25
N ASN A 654 4.48 -15.23 7.45
CA ASN A 654 5.53 -15.66 8.38
C ASN A 654 6.36 -16.82 7.81
N ARG A 655 5.71 -17.82 7.19
CA ARG A 655 6.42 -18.94 6.55
C ARG A 655 7.29 -18.51 5.36
N ALA A 656 6.88 -17.48 4.61
CA ALA A 656 7.69 -16.90 3.55
C ALA A 656 8.93 -16.19 4.09
N LEU A 657 8.78 -15.43 5.18
CA LEU A 657 9.88 -14.81 5.91
C LEU A 657 10.85 -15.86 6.45
N ASP A 658 10.35 -16.92 7.08
CA ASP A 658 11.16 -18.05 7.58
C ASP A 658 11.97 -18.69 6.43
N ALA A 659 11.34 -18.93 5.27
CA ALA A 659 12.00 -19.54 4.12
C ALA A 659 13.13 -18.65 3.55
N VAL A 660 12.90 -17.34 3.43
CA VAL A 660 13.92 -16.40 2.95
C VAL A 660 15.05 -16.25 3.97
N TYR A 661 14.73 -16.17 5.26
CA TYR A 661 15.74 -16.10 6.32
C TYR A 661 16.61 -17.36 6.38
N ALA A 662 16.02 -18.55 6.35
CA ALA A 662 16.75 -19.83 6.32
C ALA A 662 17.60 -19.99 5.05
N ASN A 663 17.14 -19.45 3.92
CA ASN A 663 17.95 -19.41 2.71
C ASN A 663 19.20 -18.52 2.87
N LEU A 664 19.02 -17.31 3.41
CA LEU A 664 20.08 -16.34 3.58
C LEU A 664 21.08 -16.72 4.67
N ARG A 665 20.61 -17.35 5.77
CA ARG A 665 21.47 -17.78 6.89
C ARG A 665 22.14 -19.12 6.67
N ASP A 666 21.38 -20.11 6.19
CA ASP A 666 21.80 -21.51 6.20
C ASP A 666 21.94 -22.13 4.80
N GLY A 667 21.60 -21.38 3.75
CA GLY A 667 21.62 -21.88 2.37
C GLY A 667 20.47 -22.83 2.05
N THR A 668 19.46 -22.94 2.92
CA THR A 668 18.28 -23.80 2.69
C THR A 668 17.57 -23.38 1.39
N PRO A 669 17.31 -24.28 0.43
CA PRO A 669 16.61 -23.91 -0.80
C PRO A 669 15.23 -23.32 -0.53
N LEU A 670 14.85 -22.28 -1.30
CA LEU A 670 13.49 -21.75 -1.27
C LEU A 670 12.50 -22.82 -1.74
N PRO A 671 11.27 -22.85 -1.19
CA PRO A 671 10.22 -23.75 -1.69
C PRO A 671 9.90 -23.42 -3.15
N PRO A 672 9.69 -24.42 -4.02
CA PRO A 672 9.25 -24.17 -5.39
C PRO A 672 7.92 -23.41 -5.45
N SER A 673 7.69 -22.67 -6.54
CA SER A 673 6.40 -22.04 -6.81
C SER A 673 5.28 -23.09 -6.84
N GLN A 674 4.22 -22.87 -6.07
CA GLN A 674 3.19 -23.89 -5.86
C GLN A 674 1.84 -23.30 -5.41
N VAL A 675 0.80 -24.09 -5.58
CA VAL A 675 -0.51 -23.90 -4.97
C VAL A 675 -0.54 -24.63 -3.64
N VAL A 676 -0.84 -23.93 -2.55
CA VAL A 676 -1.09 -24.54 -1.25
C VAL A 676 -2.60 -24.71 -1.08
N ARG A 677 -3.06 -25.97 -1.07
CA ARG A 677 -4.48 -26.33 -0.95
C ARG A 677 -4.93 -26.35 0.51
N THR A 678 -5.49 -25.24 0.97
CA THR A 678 -6.07 -25.11 2.31
C THR A 678 -7.50 -25.64 2.35
N THR A 679 -8.03 -25.83 3.56
CA THR A 679 -9.44 -26.21 3.77
C THR A 679 -10.11 -25.15 4.66
N PRO A 680 -11.22 -24.53 4.23
CA PRO A 680 -11.97 -23.60 5.09
C PRO A 680 -12.41 -24.26 6.39
N ARG A 681 -12.62 -23.45 7.43
CA ARG A 681 -12.97 -23.95 8.77
C ARG A 681 -14.43 -24.41 8.88
N GLY A 682 -15.28 -24.04 7.92
CA GLY A 682 -16.73 -24.28 7.97
C GLY A 682 -17.45 -23.34 8.93
N GLY A 683 -18.73 -23.62 9.22
CA GLY A 683 -19.62 -22.74 9.98
C GLY A 683 -20.81 -22.25 9.16
N ALA A 684 -21.65 -21.39 9.76
CA ALA A 684 -22.80 -20.78 9.09
C ALA A 684 -22.42 -19.46 8.39
N ASP A 685 -23.24 -19.03 7.42
CA ASP A 685 -23.02 -17.77 6.68
C ASP A 685 -23.22 -16.52 7.55
N THR A 686 -23.83 -16.67 8.71
CA THR A 686 -24.08 -15.61 9.68
C THR A 686 -23.05 -15.57 10.82
N ASP A 687 -22.12 -16.52 10.87
CA ASP A 687 -21.15 -16.59 11.94
C ASP A 687 -20.03 -15.58 11.75
N THR A 688 -19.80 -14.73 12.74
CA THR A 688 -18.57 -13.93 12.83
C THR A 688 -17.40 -14.77 13.32
N VAL A 689 -17.65 -15.71 14.22
CA VAL A 689 -16.63 -16.62 14.76
C VAL A 689 -16.91 -18.03 14.26
N GLY A 690 -16.05 -18.53 13.38
CA GLY A 690 -16.12 -19.91 12.89
C GLY A 690 -15.50 -20.92 13.85
N PRO A 691 -15.53 -22.22 13.49
CA PRO A 691 -14.82 -23.27 14.23
C PRO A 691 -13.32 -22.98 14.41
N ARG A 692 -12.72 -23.60 15.43
CA ARG A 692 -11.28 -23.48 15.69
C ARG A 692 -10.48 -24.04 14.51
N ILE A 693 -9.56 -23.22 14.00
CA ILE A 693 -8.61 -23.63 12.97
C ILE A 693 -7.72 -24.77 13.45
N GLN A 694 -7.50 -25.76 12.59
CA GLN A 694 -6.59 -26.87 12.80
C GLN A 694 -5.39 -26.76 11.86
N PRO A 695 -4.24 -27.38 12.18
CA PRO A 695 -3.11 -27.45 11.26
C PRO A 695 -3.46 -28.01 9.88
N SER A 696 -4.45 -28.92 9.79
CA SER A 696 -4.96 -29.45 8.52
C SER A 696 -5.69 -28.42 7.67
N ASN A 697 -6.21 -27.33 8.26
CA ASN A 697 -6.81 -26.23 7.49
C ASN A 697 -5.73 -25.40 6.79
N VAL A 698 -4.53 -25.29 7.36
CA VAL A 698 -3.43 -24.43 6.91
C VAL A 698 -2.14 -25.23 6.70
N PRO A 699 -2.12 -26.18 5.73
CA PRO A 699 -0.97 -27.05 5.50
C PRO A 699 0.29 -26.24 5.21
N PRO A 700 1.48 -26.81 5.52
CA PRO A 700 2.76 -26.15 5.28
C PRO A 700 3.02 -25.93 3.78
N ILE A 701 3.96 -25.03 3.47
CA ILE A 701 4.50 -24.89 2.12
C ILE A 701 5.40 -26.10 1.84
N ALA A 702 5.16 -26.85 0.78
CA ALA A 702 5.91 -28.07 0.51
C ALA A 702 7.30 -27.74 -0.09
N ALA A 703 8.35 -28.40 0.41
CA ALA A 703 9.66 -28.35 -0.23
C ALA A 703 9.67 -29.07 -1.60
N THR A 704 8.75 -30.01 -1.79
CA THR A 704 8.51 -30.71 -3.05
C THR A 704 7.00 -30.80 -3.26
N PRO A 705 6.39 -29.85 -3.98
CA PRO A 705 4.94 -29.88 -4.23
C PRO A 705 4.57 -31.08 -5.11
N ALA A 706 3.35 -31.58 -4.95
CA ALA A 706 2.80 -32.56 -5.87
C ALA A 706 2.72 -31.96 -7.30
N ALA A 707 2.77 -32.81 -8.33
CA ALA A 707 2.73 -32.34 -9.72
C ALA A 707 1.47 -31.49 -10.03
N GLY A 708 0.33 -31.82 -9.40
CA GLY A 708 -0.93 -31.05 -9.52
C GLY A 708 -0.97 -29.74 -8.75
N ASP A 709 0.10 -29.41 -8.01
CA ASP A 709 0.22 -28.19 -7.20
C ASP A 709 1.40 -27.32 -7.66
N ALA A 710 2.31 -27.83 -8.49
CA ALA A 710 3.45 -27.07 -8.99
C ALA A 710 3.00 -25.96 -9.95
N ILE A 711 3.40 -24.71 -9.68
CA ILE A 711 3.25 -23.60 -10.61
C ILE A 711 4.48 -23.59 -11.52
N THR A 712 4.25 -23.58 -12.83
CA THR A 712 5.34 -23.66 -13.81
C THR A 712 5.48 -22.36 -14.60
N VAL A 713 6.71 -22.04 -14.99
CA VAL A 713 7.00 -20.90 -15.85
C VAL A 713 7.85 -21.38 -17.03
N THR A 714 7.30 -21.26 -18.24
CA THR A 714 7.98 -21.61 -19.49
C THR A 714 8.06 -20.36 -20.36
N GLY A 715 9.28 -19.85 -20.58
CA GLY A 715 9.46 -18.53 -21.19
C GLY A 715 8.81 -17.44 -20.34
N SER A 716 7.90 -16.67 -20.92
CA SER A 716 7.06 -15.68 -20.22
C SER A 716 5.65 -16.19 -19.88
N THR A 717 5.39 -17.49 -20.03
CA THR A 717 4.09 -18.09 -19.70
C THR A 717 4.12 -18.69 -18.30
N VAL A 718 3.21 -18.24 -17.43
CA VAL A 718 2.98 -18.77 -16.09
C VAL A 718 1.74 -19.66 -16.14
N ASP A 719 1.85 -20.91 -15.71
CA ASP A 719 0.72 -21.85 -15.62
C ASP A 719 0.51 -22.27 -14.17
N VAL A 720 -0.67 -21.90 -13.65
CA VAL A 720 -1.08 -22.17 -12.27
C VAL A 720 -2.11 -23.31 -12.29
N PRO A 721 -1.91 -24.39 -11.51
CA PRO A 721 -2.90 -25.45 -11.39
C PRO A 721 -4.27 -24.97 -10.88
N ASN A 722 -5.32 -25.69 -11.27
CA ASN A 722 -6.71 -25.38 -10.92
C ASN A 722 -6.95 -25.18 -9.43
#